data_AF-A0AA95M3M8-F1
#
_entry.id   AF-A0AA95M3M8-F1
#
_cell.length_a   1.000
_cell.length_b   1.000
_cell.length_c   1.000
_cell.angle_alpha   90.00
_cell.angle_beta   90.00
_cell.angle_gamma   90.00
#
_symmetry.space_group_name_H-M   'P 1'
#
loop_
_entity.id
_entity.type
_entity.pdbx_description
1 polymer ?
#
loop_
_entity_poly.entity_id
_entity_poly.type
_entity_poly.pdbx_seq_one_letter_code
_entity_poly.pdbx_strand_id
1 'polypeptide(L)'
;MEPENRSYNDFYFSIIMAVYNVEDYLKEAVESIINQTINFDKHIQLILINDGSIDESGKLCKKFQKKYPNNIVFIDQENQGVSSARNAGLEAAKGKYVNFLDPDDKLSLNALEKVYNFFEKQGKDIDVVSIPIFWFDQAKGEHLLNYKYASNKIINILKDHRFIQMSASSSFVRRTAIGEQRFKETLKYGEDAEWLNRIILKKCEYGVVKKAKYHYRKRSTNTSATQQALQDKDYYLHSLKNFSFTFINMSLEILGFVPKYFQYMIMYDLQWRLNNNDLNVLMTAEETEKFLKKLRDLLSYIDDDIILEQKHLNLYRKNYLLRIKSGQNSTDFYQPFYSPNNAVLLHGDQVRDALDQHQFAVELINIESKQLFIEGHFTSLFENSDTKIVAAVNGEMIEAQIVERFYKDINVFGKNIKKAIGIKFNFPLAKIGKQSKSLKISFYAIVHESKVKLDVLFSGQSHLKDNSYSYFNKNGYVVIYQKKKKQFLVRKSEFTLIRGKEIAVLKTLYKMNKPGSRRALLVRLDHFLQKHFFQKKPIWLFMDRVNKADDNAEVLFEYATKQQDGIQKYFVINQDSEDFKRLQKIGNVIPYGSRQHKRYLLLADKLISSHADEFIVNPFGKMKKYLKDLFTYDFIFLQHGITKDDISSWLNKYKKNIRLFITAANQEYDSIVNGHYDYTENEVLLSGFPRFDKLQNDDKKRILIMPTWRSDLVAKLNPITGTREYNPVFKESEYFKAFNDLLNNDKLLNAAKEKGYKLVFFPHPNIRQQLKDYQIDDSIEVADMNSSYRDNFNQSSLLVTDFSSVAFDFAYLKKPVVYYQFGMNHLAEGYFDYQTMGFGDVLTESEQVADRIIQYMNQNCQMEASFQERVNQFYSFTDQDNCKRVYDAIRQINQPKNIK
;
A
#
# COMPACT_ATOMS: atom_id res chain seq x y z
N MET A 1 62.85 0.99 -36.89
CA MET A 1 61.48 0.65 -36.45
C MET A 1 61.11 1.66 -35.39
N GLU A 2 60.54 2.79 -35.82
CA GLU A 2 60.01 3.84 -34.95
C GLU A 2 58.57 3.46 -34.52
N PRO A 3 58.12 3.86 -33.33
CA PRO A 3 56.74 3.70 -32.92
C PRO A 3 55.89 4.73 -33.67
N GLU A 4 54.97 4.27 -34.51
CA GLU A 4 54.01 5.13 -35.20
C GLU A 4 53.19 5.96 -34.19
N ASN A 5 53.26 7.28 -34.38
CA ASN A 5 52.40 8.30 -33.80
C ASN A 5 50.91 7.93 -33.96
N ARG A 6 50.26 7.45 -32.89
CA ARG A 6 48.80 7.42 -32.80
C ARG A 6 48.27 8.82 -32.55
N SER A 7 47.81 9.47 -33.62
CA SER A 7 46.95 10.66 -33.58
C SER A 7 45.73 10.43 -32.67
N TYR A 8 45.43 11.43 -31.84
CA TYR A 8 44.39 11.54 -30.80
C TYR A 8 43.15 10.62 -30.87
N ASN A 9 42.84 10.03 -29.70
CA ASN A 9 41.62 9.30 -29.34
C ASN A 9 40.32 10.01 -29.76
N ASP A 10 39.53 9.41 -30.65
CA ASP A 10 38.12 9.77 -30.82
C ASP A 10 37.21 8.61 -30.40
N PHE A 11 37.03 8.45 -29.08
CA PHE A 11 35.96 7.59 -28.57
C PHE A 11 34.61 8.02 -29.15
N TYR A 12 33.75 7.08 -29.49
CA TYR A 12 32.37 7.41 -29.88
C TYR A 12 31.57 7.83 -28.66
N PHE A 13 31.73 7.13 -27.54
CA PHE A 13 30.99 7.40 -26.31
C PHE A 13 31.90 7.59 -25.10
N SER A 14 31.55 8.56 -24.25
CA SER A 14 31.93 8.60 -22.85
C SER A 14 30.71 8.25 -22.00
N ILE A 15 30.78 7.14 -21.27
CA ILE A 15 29.76 6.73 -20.32
C ILE A 15 30.22 7.14 -18.92
N ILE A 16 29.43 7.94 -18.22
CA ILE A 16 29.74 8.49 -16.90
C ILE A 16 28.90 7.76 -15.87
N MET A 17 29.54 7.19 -14.84
CA MET A 17 28.88 6.55 -13.69
C MET A 17 29.29 7.25 -12.40
N ALA A 18 28.33 7.84 -11.70
CA ALA A 18 28.50 8.33 -10.33
C ALA A 18 28.25 7.18 -9.35
N VAL A 19 29.27 6.77 -8.60
CA VAL A 19 29.30 5.54 -7.80
C VAL A 19 29.29 5.91 -6.31
N TYR A 20 28.23 5.50 -5.61
CA TYR A 20 28.10 5.66 -4.16
C TYR A 20 27.38 4.46 -3.53
N ASN A 21 28.09 3.63 -2.77
CA ASN A 21 27.55 2.49 -2.01
C ASN A 21 26.66 1.52 -2.83
N VAL A 22 27.23 0.90 -3.87
CA VAL A 22 26.53 0.05 -4.85
C VAL A 22 27.30 -1.23 -5.22
N GLU A 23 28.11 -1.76 -4.30
CA GLU A 23 29.02 -2.89 -4.57
C GLU A 23 28.34 -4.11 -5.21
N ASP A 24 27.11 -4.43 -4.80
CA ASP A 24 26.34 -5.58 -5.27
C ASP A 24 25.93 -5.48 -6.75
N TYR A 25 25.83 -4.25 -7.29
CA TYR A 25 25.25 -4.01 -8.62
C TYR A 25 26.28 -3.50 -9.63
N LEU A 26 27.33 -2.83 -9.15
CA LEU A 26 28.32 -2.14 -9.97
C LEU A 26 28.95 -3.03 -11.04
N LYS A 27 29.26 -4.30 -10.70
CA LYS A 27 29.86 -5.24 -11.65
C LYS A 27 28.97 -5.48 -12.86
N GLU A 28 27.67 -5.72 -12.65
CA GLU A 28 26.72 -5.97 -13.74
C GLU A 28 26.55 -4.73 -14.62
N ALA A 29 26.52 -3.53 -14.02
CA ALA A 29 26.42 -2.27 -14.74
C ALA A 29 27.63 -2.04 -15.65
N VAL A 30 28.85 -2.19 -15.10
CA VAL A 30 30.11 -2.04 -15.85
C VAL A 30 30.23 -3.09 -16.97
N GLU A 31 29.90 -4.35 -16.68
CA GLU A 31 29.91 -5.42 -17.69
C GLU A 31 28.91 -5.15 -18.83
N SER A 32 27.79 -4.47 -18.58
CA SER A 32 26.84 -4.08 -19.63
C SER A 32 27.41 -3.08 -20.64
N ILE A 33 28.41 -2.28 -20.24
CA ILE A 33 29.11 -1.34 -21.09
C ILE A 33 30.27 -2.02 -21.84
N ILE A 34 31.06 -2.83 -21.13
CA ILE A 34 32.19 -3.57 -21.73
C ILE A 34 31.71 -4.50 -22.85
N ASN A 35 30.56 -5.14 -22.65
CA ASN A 35 30.03 -6.12 -23.60
C ASN A 35 29.19 -5.51 -24.74
N GLN A 36 29.19 -4.18 -24.93
CA GLN A 36 28.44 -3.59 -26.03
C GLN A 36 28.89 -4.12 -27.40
N THR A 37 27.96 -4.17 -28.35
CA THR A 37 28.23 -4.63 -29.73
C THR A 37 29.23 -3.76 -30.50
N ILE A 38 29.40 -2.48 -30.11
CA ILE A 38 30.51 -1.66 -30.60
C ILE A 38 31.76 -2.01 -29.81
N ASN A 39 32.93 -2.04 -30.47
CA ASN A 39 34.18 -2.42 -29.83
C ASN A 39 34.53 -1.48 -28.67
N PHE A 40 34.53 -2.01 -27.44
CA PHE A 40 34.82 -1.26 -26.22
C PHE A 40 36.20 -0.58 -26.27
N ASP A 41 37.24 -1.36 -26.58
CA ASP A 41 38.64 -0.90 -26.59
C ASP A 41 38.87 0.29 -27.54
N LYS A 42 38.13 0.34 -28.67
CA LYS A 42 38.27 1.39 -29.69
C LYS A 42 37.30 2.56 -29.52
N HIS A 43 36.08 2.33 -29.05
CA HIS A 43 34.99 3.29 -29.22
C HIS A 43 34.34 3.75 -27.93
N ILE A 44 34.67 3.17 -26.77
CA ILE A 44 34.03 3.50 -25.50
C ILE A 44 35.07 3.93 -24.47
N GLN A 45 34.82 5.10 -23.88
CA GLN A 45 35.39 5.54 -22.62
C GLN A 45 34.35 5.34 -21.51
N LEU A 46 34.75 4.74 -20.39
CA LEU A 46 33.90 4.61 -19.20
C LEU A 46 34.56 5.40 -18.05
N ILE A 47 33.82 6.32 -17.46
CA ILE A 47 34.31 7.22 -16.41
C ILE A 47 33.58 6.84 -15.13
N LEU A 48 34.32 6.29 -14.18
CA LEU A 48 33.82 5.86 -12.88
C LEU A 48 34.23 6.92 -11.84
N ILE A 49 33.25 7.62 -11.27
CA ILE A 49 33.47 8.61 -10.22
C ILE A 49 33.01 8.00 -8.91
N ASN A 50 33.94 7.66 -8.02
CA ASN A 50 33.61 7.27 -6.66
C ASN A 50 33.34 8.53 -5.83
N ASP A 51 32.09 8.71 -5.41
CA ASP A 51 31.61 9.88 -4.67
C ASP A 51 31.60 9.62 -3.17
N GLY A 52 32.75 9.19 -2.63
CA GLY A 52 32.92 8.90 -1.20
C GLY A 52 32.26 7.60 -0.72
N SER A 53 32.22 6.53 -1.53
CA SER A 53 31.71 5.23 -1.07
C SER A 53 32.51 4.68 0.12
N ILE A 54 31.80 4.09 1.09
CA ILE A 54 32.39 3.43 2.27
C ILE A 54 32.41 1.89 2.13
N ASP A 55 31.73 1.35 1.12
CA ASP A 55 31.70 -0.07 0.77
C ASP A 55 32.84 -0.44 -0.22
N GLU A 56 32.81 -1.64 -0.80
CA GLU A 56 33.84 -2.08 -1.74
C GLU A 56 33.73 -1.46 -3.15
N SER A 57 32.79 -0.55 -3.39
CA SER A 57 32.55 0.07 -4.72
C SER A 57 33.79 0.77 -5.27
N GLY A 58 34.46 1.60 -4.46
CA GLY A 58 35.66 2.33 -4.90
C GLY A 58 36.81 1.40 -5.29
N LYS A 59 36.99 0.30 -4.55
CA LYS A 59 38.00 -0.73 -4.85
C LYS A 59 37.66 -1.48 -6.15
N LEU A 60 36.38 -1.78 -6.38
CA LEU A 60 35.91 -2.39 -7.63
C LEU A 60 36.17 -1.46 -8.83
N CYS A 61 35.85 -0.16 -8.72
CA CYS A 61 36.16 0.82 -9.76
C CYS A 61 37.65 0.82 -10.11
N LYS A 62 38.53 0.87 -9.10
CA LYS A 62 39.99 0.83 -9.29
C LYS A 62 40.46 -0.47 -9.93
N LYS A 63 39.83 -1.61 -9.61
CA LYS A 63 40.12 -2.91 -10.24
C LYS A 63 39.76 -2.91 -11.73
N PHE A 64 38.61 -2.34 -12.11
CA PHE A 64 38.23 -2.19 -13.51
C PHE A 64 39.18 -1.26 -14.27
N GLN A 65 39.54 -0.12 -13.66
CA GLN A 65 40.51 0.82 -14.25
C GLN A 65 41.85 0.15 -14.54
N LYS A 66 42.40 -0.63 -13.60
CA LYS A 66 43.63 -1.41 -13.81
C LYS A 66 43.52 -2.41 -14.96
N LYS A 67 42.35 -3.01 -15.15
CA LYS A 67 42.10 -4.00 -16.22
C LYS A 67 41.97 -3.34 -17.60
N TYR A 68 41.43 -2.13 -17.68
CA TYR A 68 41.20 -1.40 -18.92
C TYR A 68 41.74 0.05 -18.85
N PRO A 69 43.07 0.24 -18.71
CA PRO A 69 43.67 1.53 -18.37
C PRO A 69 43.50 2.61 -19.45
N ASN A 70 43.26 2.20 -20.70
CA ASN A 70 43.06 3.13 -21.82
C ASN A 70 41.60 3.60 -21.96
N ASN A 71 40.65 2.83 -21.45
CA ASN A 71 39.21 3.04 -21.66
C ASN A 71 38.50 3.49 -20.40
N ILE A 72 38.98 3.06 -19.22
CA ILE A 72 38.35 3.37 -17.94
C ILE A 72 39.13 4.48 -17.24
N VAL A 73 38.45 5.59 -16.98
CA VAL A 73 38.95 6.68 -16.12
C VAL A 73 38.32 6.50 -14.75
N PHE A 74 39.15 6.52 -13.71
CA PHE A 74 38.70 6.48 -12.33
C PHE A 74 38.99 7.82 -11.67
N ILE A 75 37.96 8.44 -11.09
CA ILE A 75 38.03 9.66 -10.30
C ILE A 75 37.53 9.31 -8.91
N ASP A 76 38.27 9.72 -7.89
CA ASP A 76 37.93 9.51 -6.49
C ASP A 76 37.74 10.88 -5.85
N GLN A 77 36.59 11.10 -5.21
CA GLN A 77 36.27 12.37 -4.57
C GLN A 77 35.53 12.14 -3.24
N GLU A 78 35.53 13.17 -2.40
CA GLU A 78 34.66 13.21 -1.22
C GLU A 78 33.19 13.28 -1.66
N ASN A 79 32.28 12.76 -0.83
CA ASN A 79 30.86 12.72 -1.15
C ASN A 79 30.27 14.12 -1.30
N GLN A 80 29.99 14.52 -2.54
CA GLN A 80 29.43 15.83 -2.91
C GLN A 80 28.10 15.70 -3.66
N GLY A 81 27.59 14.48 -3.83
CA GLY A 81 26.33 14.19 -4.46
C GLY A 81 26.43 13.97 -5.98
N VAL A 82 25.38 13.32 -6.51
CA VAL A 82 25.32 12.82 -7.89
C VAL A 82 25.56 13.90 -8.97
N SER A 83 25.08 15.12 -8.76
CA SER A 83 25.29 16.23 -9.69
C SER A 83 26.77 16.63 -9.79
N SER A 84 27.48 16.73 -8.65
CA SER A 84 28.92 17.03 -8.61
C SER A 84 29.71 15.90 -9.29
N ALA A 85 29.44 14.64 -8.95
CA ALA A 85 30.10 13.50 -9.57
C ALA A 85 29.90 13.44 -11.09
N ARG A 86 28.70 13.75 -11.59
CA ARG A 86 28.42 13.83 -13.04
C ARG A 86 29.14 15.01 -13.70
N ASN A 87 29.26 16.14 -13.01
CA ASN A 87 30.03 17.30 -13.48
C ASN A 87 31.53 16.97 -13.58
N ALA A 88 32.12 16.33 -12.58
CA ALA A 88 33.50 15.83 -12.65
C ALA A 88 33.71 14.86 -13.82
N GLY A 89 32.73 13.98 -14.06
CA GLY A 89 32.73 13.09 -15.21
C GLY A 89 32.67 13.82 -16.56
N LEU A 90 31.93 14.92 -16.65
CA LEU A 90 31.85 15.74 -17.86
C LEU A 90 33.19 16.37 -18.24
N GLU A 91 33.99 16.81 -17.25
CA GLU A 91 35.34 17.36 -17.50
C GLU A 91 36.29 16.30 -18.07
N ALA A 92 36.14 15.04 -17.67
CA ALA A 92 36.97 13.94 -18.13
C ALA A 92 36.51 13.30 -19.46
N ALA A 93 35.33 13.70 -19.97
CA ALA A 93 34.71 13.10 -21.13
C ALA A 93 35.39 13.51 -22.45
N LYS A 94 35.87 12.51 -23.20
CA LYS A 94 36.54 12.70 -24.50
C LYS A 94 35.70 12.24 -25.69
N GLY A 95 34.65 11.47 -25.46
CA GLY A 95 33.82 10.86 -26.49
C GLY A 95 33.02 11.88 -27.32
N LYS A 96 32.66 11.50 -28.54
CA LYS A 96 31.77 12.29 -29.42
C LYS A 96 30.39 12.50 -28.79
N TYR A 97 29.90 11.47 -28.08
CA TYR A 97 28.64 11.46 -27.35
C TYR A 97 28.88 11.12 -25.87
N VAL A 98 28.04 11.66 -24.99
CA VAL A 98 28.09 11.45 -23.54
C VAL A 98 26.77 10.83 -23.08
N ASN A 99 26.85 9.88 -22.15
CA ASN A 99 25.70 9.32 -21.46
C ASN A 99 26.03 9.12 -19.97
N PHE A 100 25.01 9.22 -19.14
CA PHE A 100 25.11 8.93 -17.71
C PHE A 100 24.44 7.58 -17.47
N LEU A 101 25.16 6.62 -16.91
CA LEU A 101 24.57 5.34 -16.54
C LEU A 101 24.63 5.23 -15.02
N ASP A 102 23.48 5.03 -14.39
CA ASP A 102 23.45 4.80 -12.95
C ASP A 102 24.10 3.43 -12.65
N PRO A 103 24.92 3.33 -11.59
CA PRO A 103 25.82 2.18 -11.37
C PRO A 103 25.10 0.91 -10.92
N ASP A 104 23.78 0.96 -10.70
CA ASP A 104 22.93 -0.21 -10.46
C ASP A 104 22.05 -0.59 -11.66
N ASP A 105 22.09 0.20 -12.74
CA ASP A 105 21.34 0.00 -13.96
C ASP A 105 22.19 -0.65 -15.06
N LYS A 106 21.58 -0.93 -16.22
CA LYS A 106 22.33 -1.46 -17.36
C LYS A 106 21.74 -1.07 -18.71
N LEU A 107 22.59 -1.10 -19.74
CA LEU A 107 22.14 -0.95 -21.13
C LEU A 107 21.93 -2.31 -21.81
N SER A 108 21.03 -2.37 -22.79
CA SER A 108 20.97 -3.54 -23.69
C SER A 108 22.23 -3.63 -24.54
N LEU A 109 22.63 -4.85 -24.91
CA LEU A 109 23.87 -5.16 -25.65
C LEU A 109 24.13 -4.31 -26.90
N ASN A 110 23.05 -3.91 -27.58
CA ASN A 110 23.08 -3.16 -28.83
C ASN A 110 22.78 -1.66 -28.68
N ALA A 111 22.71 -1.14 -27.44
CA ALA A 111 22.23 0.22 -27.19
C ALA A 111 23.13 1.27 -27.86
N LEU A 112 24.45 1.19 -27.64
CA LEU A 112 25.38 2.19 -28.17
C LEU A 112 25.47 2.12 -29.70
N GLU A 113 25.44 0.93 -30.29
CA GLU A 113 25.41 0.74 -31.76
C GLU A 113 24.19 1.41 -32.39
N LYS A 114 22.99 1.18 -31.83
CA LYS A 114 21.75 1.75 -32.39
C LYS A 114 21.68 3.27 -32.22
N VAL A 115 22.20 3.80 -31.11
CA VAL A 115 22.27 5.25 -30.88
C VAL A 115 23.29 5.90 -31.81
N TYR A 116 24.48 5.30 -31.95
CA TYR A 116 25.52 5.78 -32.86
C TYR A 116 25.00 5.87 -34.30
N ASN A 117 24.44 4.76 -34.80
CA ASN A 117 23.87 4.72 -36.15
C ASN A 117 22.76 5.75 -36.36
N PHE A 118 21.98 6.06 -35.31
CA PHE A 118 20.97 7.12 -35.40
C PHE A 118 21.62 8.50 -35.53
N PHE A 119 22.60 8.82 -34.69
CA PHE A 119 23.32 10.09 -34.78
C PHE A 119 24.02 10.26 -36.14
N GLU A 120 24.73 9.24 -36.63
CA GLU A 120 25.43 9.32 -37.92
C GLU A 120 24.44 9.48 -39.08
N LYS A 121 23.27 8.82 -39.02
CA LYS A 121 22.22 8.99 -40.04
C LYS A 121 21.64 10.40 -40.07
N GLN A 122 21.49 11.05 -38.90
CA GLN A 122 20.89 12.40 -38.80
C GLN A 122 21.94 13.53 -38.87
N GLY A 123 23.24 13.23 -38.86
CA GLY A 123 24.29 14.24 -38.95
C GLY A 123 24.34 15.19 -37.74
N LYS A 124 24.51 16.50 -37.99
CA LYS A 124 24.62 17.55 -36.95
C LYS A 124 23.27 18.14 -36.54
N ASP A 125 22.17 17.67 -37.12
CA ASP A 125 20.85 18.26 -36.91
C ASP A 125 20.29 17.95 -35.51
N ILE A 126 20.78 16.88 -34.87
CA ILE A 126 20.32 16.43 -33.55
C ILE A 126 21.48 16.36 -32.55
N ASP A 127 21.24 16.90 -31.35
CA ASP A 127 22.22 16.89 -30.25
C ASP A 127 21.88 15.90 -29.14
N VAL A 128 20.64 15.43 -29.06
CA VAL A 128 20.15 14.52 -28.03
C VAL A 128 19.44 13.35 -28.67
N VAL A 129 19.77 12.12 -28.26
CA VAL A 129 19.07 10.90 -28.65
C VAL A 129 18.70 10.12 -27.39
N SER A 130 17.47 9.63 -27.28
CA SER A 130 17.03 8.85 -26.12
C SER A 130 16.53 7.45 -26.48
N ILE A 131 16.51 6.57 -25.48
CA ILE A 131 16.07 5.17 -25.59
C ILE A 131 14.99 4.83 -24.55
N PRO A 132 14.13 3.82 -24.78
CA PRO A 132 13.09 3.41 -23.85
C PRO A 132 13.65 2.79 -22.55
N ILE A 133 12.95 3.05 -21.44
CA ILE A 133 13.30 2.56 -20.10
C ILE A 133 12.45 1.35 -19.74
N PHE A 134 13.06 0.28 -19.22
CA PHE A 134 12.39 -0.94 -18.79
C PHE A 134 12.78 -1.29 -17.35
N TRP A 135 11.78 -1.56 -16.52
CA TRP A 135 12.01 -2.05 -15.17
C TRP A 135 12.53 -3.49 -15.19
N PHE A 136 13.53 -3.77 -14.34
CA PHE A 136 13.99 -5.14 -14.09
C PHE A 136 14.21 -5.40 -12.59
N ASP A 137 14.53 -6.66 -12.27
CA ASP A 137 14.63 -7.19 -10.91
C ASP A 137 13.25 -7.30 -10.22
N GLN A 138 12.96 -6.51 -9.18
CA GLN A 138 11.72 -6.61 -8.40
C GLN A 138 10.49 -6.03 -9.12
N ALA A 139 10.70 -5.32 -10.23
CA ALA A 139 9.63 -4.88 -11.12
C ALA A 139 9.89 -5.33 -12.55
N LYS A 140 8.81 -5.44 -13.32
CA LYS A 140 8.84 -5.74 -14.76
C LYS A 140 7.87 -4.82 -15.47
N GLY A 141 8.22 -4.38 -16.67
CA GLY A 141 7.36 -3.58 -17.52
C GLY A 141 8.09 -2.35 -18.07
N GLU A 142 7.32 -1.48 -18.70
CA GLU A 142 7.79 -0.29 -19.39
C GLU A 142 7.61 0.96 -18.52
N HIS A 143 8.48 1.94 -18.69
CA HIS A 143 8.29 3.27 -18.10
C HIS A 143 7.07 3.97 -18.75
N LEU A 144 6.36 4.80 -17.98
CA LEU A 144 5.12 5.46 -18.42
C LEU A 144 5.30 6.34 -19.67
N LEU A 145 6.50 6.89 -19.87
CA LEU A 145 6.85 7.73 -21.02
C LEU A 145 7.31 6.94 -22.26
N ASN A 146 7.27 5.60 -22.25
CA ASN A 146 7.77 4.80 -23.37
C ASN A 146 6.92 4.89 -24.64
N TYR A 147 5.70 5.45 -24.58
CA TYR A 147 4.80 5.54 -25.73
C TYR A 147 5.37 6.33 -26.92
N LYS A 148 6.40 7.17 -26.70
CA LYS A 148 7.11 7.90 -27.77
C LYS A 148 8.01 7.03 -28.64
N TYR A 149 8.41 5.84 -28.18
CA TYR A 149 9.33 4.92 -28.87
C TYR A 149 8.61 3.93 -29.81
N ALA A 150 7.52 4.36 -30.45
CA ALA A 150 6.77 3.53 -31.40
C ALA A 150 7.60 3.20 -32.66
N SER A 151 8.48 4.10 -33.07
CA SER A 151 9.45 3.98 -34.17
C SER A 151 10.68 4.83 -33.87
N ASN A 152 11.74 4.68 -34.69
CA ASN A 152 12.85 5.62 -34.66
C ASN A 152 12.41 6.91 -35.38
N LYS A 153 12.54 8.07 -34.72
CA LYS A 153 12.16 9.36 -35.30
C LYS A 153 12.80 10.53 -34.56
N ILE A 154 12.73 11.72 -35.17
CA ILE A 154 12.98 12.99 -34.50
C ILE A 154 11.67 13.46 -33.87
N ILE A 155 11.76 13.98 -32.65
CA ILE A 155 10.70 14.66 -31.93
C ILE A 155 10.98 16.15 -32.03
N ASN A 156 9.99 16.92 -32.50
CA ASN A 156 10.07 18.38 -32.49
C ASN A 156 9.21 18.91 -31.34
N ILE A 157 9.83 19.51 -30.32
CA ILE A 157 9.13 19.89 -29.09
C ILE A 157 8.04 20.97 -29.31
N LEU A 158 8.10 21.71 -30.42
CA LEU A 158 7.08 22.69 -30.79
C LEU A 158 5.83 22.03 -31.40
N LYS A 159 5.93 20.79 -31.89
CA LYS A 159 4.84 20.04 -32.53
C LYS A 159 4.38 18.82 -31.71
N ASP A 160 5.32 18.15 -31.05
CA ASP A 160 5.17 16.87 -30.38
C ASP A 160 5.17 17.01 -28.84
N HIS A 161 4.34 17.91 -28.30
CA HIS A 161 4.39 18.32 -26.89
C HIS A 161 4.25 17.19 -25.87
N ARG A 162 3.57 16.09 -26.23
CA ARG A 162 3.38 14.93 -25.34
C ARG A 162 4.62 14.05 -25.21
N PHE A 163 5.62 14.17 -26.08
CA PHE A 163 6.81 13.33 -26.04
C PHE A 163 7.90 13.99 -25.20
N ILE A 164 7.61 14.28 -23.93
CA ILE A 164 8.56 14.86 -22.97
C ILE A 164 9.72 13.91 -22.68
N GLN A 165 10.93 14.44 -22.48
CA GLN A 165 12.10 13.68 -22.05
C GLN A 165 12.72 14.28 -20.78
N MET A 166 12.77 13.48 -19.73
CA MET A 166 13.15 13.93 -18.38
C MET A 166 14.32 13.15 -17.78
N SER A 167 14.84 12.13 -18.47
CA SER A 167 15.89 11.26 -17.94
C SER A 167 17.19 11.52 -18.70
N ALA A 168 18.22 11.98 -17.99
CA ALA A 168 19.56 12.07 -18.54
C ALA A 168 20.12 10.66 -18.75
N SER A 169 19.83 9.71 -17.86
CA SER A 169 20.40 8.36 -17.96
C SER A 169 19.97 7.57 -19.20
N SER A 170 18.74 7.78 -19.67
CA SER A 170 18.24 7.19 -20.93
C SER A 170 18.56 8.02 -22.18
N SER A 171 19.36 9.07 -22.04
CA SER A 171 19.71 10.02 -23.12
C SER A 171 21.21 10.03 -23.40
N PHE A 172 21.53 10.26 -24.66
CA PHE A 172 22.88 10.39 -25.18
C PHE A 172 22.98 11.78 -25.79
N VAL A 173 24.02 12.52 -25.43
CA VAL A 173 24.16 13.93 -25.78
C VAL A 173 25.46 14.14 -26.53
N ARG A 174 25.41 14.89 -27.64
CA ARG A 174 26.61 15.30 -28.36
C ARG A 174 27.47 16.20 -27.48
N ARG A 175 28.74 15.84 -27.25
CA ARG A 175 29.63 16.56 -26.34
C ARG A 175 29.75 18.05 -26.68
N THR A 176 29.80 18.38 -27.98
CA THR A 176 29.87 19.79 -28.44
C THR A 176 28.64 20.62 -28.08
N ALA A 177 27.47 19.99 -27.89
CA ALA A 177 26.25 20.70 -27.52
C ALA A 177 26.15 21.00 -26.01
N ILE A 178 26.89 20.25 -25.19
CA ILE A 178 26.99 20.43 -23.74
C ILE A 178 27.69 21.76 -23.44
N GLY A 179 28.88 21.98 -24.02
CA GLY A 179 29.69 23.18 -23.76
C GLY A 179 29.97 23.37 -22.28
N GLU A 180 29.71 24.57 -21.76
CA GLU A 180 29.90 24.93 -20.34
C GLU A 180 28.71 24.52 -19.44
N GLN A 181 27.68 23.86 -19.98
CA GLN A 181 26.53 23.47 -19.16
C GLN A 181 26.86 22.34 -18.19
N ARG A 182 26.49 22.52 -16.92
CA ARG A 182 26.72 21.56 -15.81
C ARG A 182 25.41 21.28 -15.06
N PHE A 183 25.31 20.12 -14.42
CA PHE A 183 24.18 19.81 -13.55
C PHE A 183 24.16 20.80 -12.39
N LYS A 184 22.97 21.29 -12.04
CA LYS A 184 22.82 22.20 -10.90
C LYS A 184 22.91 21.39 -9.60
N GLU A 185 24.00 21.56 -8.87
CA GLU A 185 24.23 20.87 -7.59
C GLU A 185 23.25 21.29 -6.50
N THR A 186 22.66 22.47 -6.63
CA THR A 186 21.62 22.98 -5.71
C THR A 186 20.25 22.36 -5.93
N LEU A 187 20.01 21.63 -7.04
CA LEU A 187 18.72 21.07 -7.36
C LEU A 187 18.65 19.60 -6.91
N LYS A 188 17.95 19.35 -5.79
CA LYS A 188 17.77 18.01 -5.22
C LYS A 188 16.83 17.11 -6.05
N TYR A 189 15.88 17.69 -6.78
CA TYR A 189 14.87 16.96 -7.54
C TYR A 189 14.73 17.54 -8.95
N GLY A 190 14.90 16.69 -9.98
CA GLY A 190 14.66 17.07 -11.37
C GLY A 190 15.88 17.66 -12.08
N GLU A 191 17.06 17.51 -11.50
CA GLU A 191 18.36 17.89 -12.05
C GLU A 191 18.61 17.29 -13.45
N ASP A 192 18.22 16.03 -13.65
CA ASP A 192 18.27 15.35 -14.95
C ASP A 192 17.51 16.09 -16.04
N ALA A 193 16.23 16.34 -15.74
CA ALA A 193 15.31 16.96 -16.69
C ALA A 193 15.69 18.42 -16.95
N GLU A 194 16.15 19.14 -15.94
CA GLU A 194 16.62 20.51 -16.07
C GLU A 194 17.87 20.60 -16.96
N TRP A 195 18.89 19.79 -16.68
CA TRP A 195 20.12 19.77 -17.46
C TRP A 195 19.87 19.38 -18.92
N LEU A 196 19.12 18.30 -19.14
CA LEU A 196 18.89 17.78 -20.48
C LEU A 196 18.06 18.74 -21.34
N ASN A 197 17.01 19.33 -20.78
CA ASN A 197 16.12 20.18 -21.57
C ASN A 197 16.70 21.57 -21.86
N ARG A 198 17.70 22.05 -21.11
CA ARG A 198 18.52 23.21 -21.56
C ARG A 198 19.23 22.94 -22.88
N ILE A 199 19.61 21.70 -23.15
CA ILE A 199 20.28 21.31 -24.39
C ILE A 199 19.25 21.12 -25.49
N ILE A 200 18.15 20.41 -25.22
CA ILE A 200 17.06 20.21 -26.18
C ILE A 200 16.49 21.55 -26.66
N LEU A 201 16.33 22.52 -25.76
CA LEU A 201 15.77 23.84 -26.08
C LEU A 201 16.57 24.62 -27.13
N LYS A 202 17.88 24.37 -27.27
CA LYS A 202 18.72 25.06 -28.28
C LYS A 202 18.31 24.75 -29.72
N LYS A 203 17.86 23.51 -29.97
CA LYS A 203 17.43 23.05 -31.32
C LYS A 203 15.95 22.72 -31.40
N CYS A 204 15.25 22.69 -30.26
CA CYS A 204 13.87 22.27 -30.15
C CYS A 204 13.59 20.84 -30.68
N GLU A 205 14.63 20.01 -30.82
CA GLU A 205 14.52 18.68 -31.42
C GLU A 205 15.41 17.66 -30.70
N TYR A 206 14.92 16.41 -30.62
CA TYR A 206 15.71 15.28 -30.14
C TYR A 206 15.30 13.97 -30.82
N GLY A 207 16.22 13.01 -30.92
CA GLY A 207 15.98 11.70 -31.51
C GLY A 207 15.45 10.68 -30.50
N VAL A 208 14.59 9.76 -30.95
CA VAL A 208 14.17 8.60 -30.18
C VAL A 208 14.52 7.31 -30.92
N VAL A 209 15.08 6.33 -30.21
CA VAL A 209 15.50 5.03 -30.76
C VAL A 209 14.76 3.89 -30.07
N LYS A 210 13.99 3.11 -30.84
CA LYS A 210 13.13 2.03 -30.33
C LYS A 210 13.87 0.77 -29.93
N LYS A 211 14.86 0.36 -30.73
CA LYS A 211 15.52 -0.97 -30.63
C LYS A 211 16.74 -0.99 -29.70
N ALA A 212 16.78 -0.10 -28.71
CA ALA A 212 17.75 -0.04 -27.62
C ALA A 212 16.99 0.06 -26.30
N LYS A 213 17.56 -0.37 -25.17
CA LYS A 213 16.89 -0.34 -23.87
C LYS A 213 17.81 0.15 -22.78
N TYR A 214 17.29 1.06 -21.97
CA TYR A 214 17.82 1.36 -20.64
C TYR A 214 17.09 0.47 -19.64
N HIS A 215 17.81 -0.37 -18.90
CA HIS A 215 17.23 -1.22 -17.88
C HIS A 215 17.40 -0.54 -16.52
N TYR A 216 16.28 -0.11 -15.94
CA TYR A 216 16.22 0.55 -14.64
C TYR A 216 15.89 -0.47 -13.54
N ARG A 217 16.75 -0.58 -12.52
CA ARG A 217 16.62 -1.56 -11.45
C ARG A 217 15.63 -1.07 -10.41
N LYS A 218 14.68 -1.94 -10.04
CA LYS A 218 13.89 -1.73 -8.83
C LYS A 218 14.42 -2.62 -7.71
N ARG A 219 15.12 -2.02 -6.74
CA ARG A 219 15.62 -2.70 -5.54
C ARG A 219 14.46 -3.10 -4.61
N SER A 220 14.64 -4.16 -3.82
CA SER A 220 13.66 -4.62 -2.82
C SER A 220 13.45 -3.59 -1.70
N THR A 221 14.51 -2.87 -1.34
CA THR A 221 14.66 -2.04 -0.13
C THR A 221 14.08 -0.63 -0.23
N ASN A 222 13.76 -0.09 -1.42
CA ASN A 222 13.38 1.34 -1.53
C ASN A 222 11.88 1.62 -1.62
N THR A 223 11.38 2.48 -0.75
CA THR A 223 10.23 3.35 -1.08
C THR A 223 10.60 4.16 -2.32
N SER A 224 9.67 4.43 -3.22
CA SER A 224 9.96 5.23 -4.42
C SER A 224 10.56 6.58 -3.98
N ALA A 225 11.57 7.10 -4.69
CA ALA A 225 12.12 8.44 -4.44
C ALA A 225 10.99 9.49 -4.43
N THR A 226 9.96 9.31 -5.26
CA THR A 226 8.75 10.13 -5.26
C THR A 226 7.96 10.05 -3.96
N GLN A 227 7.86 8.89 -3.30
CA GLN A 227 7.18 8.76 -2.01
C GLN A 227 7.93 9.47 -0.88
N GLN A 228 9.27 9.39 -0.88
CA GLN A 228 10.09 10.14 0.06
C GLN A 228 10.00 11.65 -0.20
N ALA A 229 10.03 12.07 -1.47
CA ALA A 229 9.88 13.46 -1.86
C ALA A 229 8.55 14.07 -1.40
N LEU A 230 7.45 13.29 -1.34
CA LEU A 230 6.16 13.79 -0.81
C LEU A 230 6.21 14.18 0.67
N GLN A 231 7.21 13.72 1.42
CA GLN A 231 7.43 14.08 2.83
C GLN A 231 8.50 15.18 2.99
N ASP A 232 9.08 15.66 1.88
CA ASP A 232 10.11 16.70 1.89
C ASP A 232 9.49 18.05 1.57
N LYS A 233 9.59 19.00 2.49
CA LYS A 233 9.10 20.38 2.32
C LYS A 233 9.71 21.07 1.09
N ASP A 234 10.98 20.82 0.79
CA ASP A 234 11.67 21.43 -0.36
C ASP A 234 11.12 20.93 -1.71
N TYR A 235 10.53 19.74 -1.73
CA TYR A 235 9.85 19.23 -2.91
C TYR A 235 8.63 20.07 -3.31
N TYR A 236 8.00 20.80 -2.39
CA TYR A 236 6.86 21.67 -2.68
C TYR A 236 7.28 23.11 -2.94
N LEU A 237 8.19 23.66 -2.14
CA LEU A 237 8.54 25.08 -2.21
C LEU A 237 9.73 25.37 -3.15
N HIS A 238 10.79 24.59 -3.03
CA HIS A 238 12.05 24.83 -3.72
C HIS A 238 12.00 24.33 -5.17
N SER A 239 11.44 23.15 -5.40
CA SER A 239 11.34 22.57 -6.74
C SER A 239 10.47 23.42 -7.69
N LEU A 240 9.35 24.01 -7.24
CA LEU A 240 8.56 24.90 -8.10
C LEU A 240 9.40 26.06 -8.64
N LYS A 241 10.22 26.67 -7.76
CA LYS A 241 11.09 27.79 -8.11
C LYS A 241 12.23 27.35 -9.03
N ASN A 242 12.93 26.29 -8.66
CA ASN A 242 14.22 25.93 -9.27
C ASN A 242 14.12 24.89 -10.39
N PHE A 243 12.95 24.29 -10.58
CA PHE A 243 12.62 23.40 -11.68
C PHE A 243 11.55 24.02 -12.59
N SER A 244 10.31 24.17 -12.10
CA SER A 244 9.19 24.56 -12.95
C SER A 244 9.32 25.98 -13.53
N PHE A 245 9.54 26.99 -12.68
CA PHE A 245 9.74 28.37 -13.14
C PHE A 245 11.04 28.54 -13.94
N THR A 246 12.03 27.68 -13.73
CA THR A 246 13.26 27.69 -14.56
C THR A 246 12.93 27.42 -16.02
N PHE A 247 12.08 26.43 -16.33
CA PHE A 247 11.67 26.20 -17.73
C PHE A 247 10.79 27.31 -18.30
N ILE A 248 9.91 27.90 -17.49
CA ILE A 248 9.10 29.06 -17.92
C ILE A 248 10.03 30.20 -18.33
N ASN A 249 10.93 30.60 -17.43
CA ASN A 249 11.84 31.72 -17.65
C ASN A 249 12.77 31.45 -18.85
N MET A 250 13.39 30.27 -18.90
CA MET A 250 14.25 29.90 -20.04
C MET A 250 13.49 29.89 -21.38
N SER A 251 12.25 29.41 -21.39
CA SER A 251 11.45 29.38 -22.62
C SER A 251 11.08 30.80 -23.08
N LEU A 252 10.68 31.66 -22.15
CA LEU A 252 10.39 33.07 -22.44
C LEU A 252 11.63 33.82 -22.94
N GLU A 253 12.79 33.57 -22.32
CA GLU A 253 14.06 34.19 -22.72
C GLU A 253 14.50 33.75 -24.12
N ILE A 254 14.44 32.46 -24.43
CA ILE A 254 15.00 31.90 -25.67
C ILE A 254 14.00 31.96 -26.83
N LEU A 255 12.71 31.72 -26.57
CA LEU A 255 11.67 31.57 -27.60
C LEU A 255 10.63 32.69 -27.59
N GLY A 256 10.57 33.52 -26.54
CA GLY A 256 9.55 34.55 -26.36
C GLY A 256 8.17 34.03 -25.90
N PHE A 257 8.00 32.72 -25.76
CA PHE A 257 6.78 32.07 -25.27
C PHE A 257 7.13 30.75 -24.57
N VAL A 258 6.16 30.14 -23.89
CA VAL A 258 6.33 28.83 -23.23
C VAL A 258 5.75 27.72 -24.13
N PRO A 259 6.58 26.87 -24.77
CA PRO A 259 6.08 25.77 -25.59
C PRO A 259 5.20 24.80 -24.80
N LYS A 260 4.16 24.27 -25.46
CA LYS A 260 3.29 23.22 -24.90
C LYS A 260 4.05 22.01 -24.35
N TYR A 261 5.22 21.70 -24.91
CA TYR A 261 6.12 20.66 -24.39
C TYR A 261 6.53 20.92 -22.93
N PHE A 262 6.98 22.14 -22.61
CA PHE A 262 7.38 22.50 -21.25
C PHE A 262 6.18 22.60 -20.32
N GLN A 263 5.06 23.13 -20.80
CA GLN A 263 3.81 23.12 -20.04
C GLN A 263 3.40 21.68 -19.68
N TYR A 264 3.46 20.74 -20.64
CA TYR A 264 3.12 19.33 -20.41
C TYR A 264 4.10 18.66 -19.44
N MET A 265 5.39 18.95 -19.55
CA MET A 265 6.42 18.42 -18.66
C MET A 265 6.25 18.91 -17.22
N ILE A 266 6.00 20.22 -17.03
CA ILE A 266 5.72 20.80 -15.72
C ILE A 266 4.46 20.15 -15.13
N MET A 267 3.40 19.99 -15.91
CA MET A 267 2.19 19.32 -15.45
C MET A 267 2.41 17.85 -15.09
N TYR A 268 3.21 17.13 -15.88
CA TYR A 268 3.58 15.74 -15.61
C TYR A 268 4.36 15.61 -14.30
N ASP A 269 5.20 16.58 -13.96
CA ASP A 269 5.90 16.63 -12.68
C ASP A 269 4.98 17.02 -11.51
N LEU A 270 4.15 18.06 -11.70
CA LEU A 270 3.17 18.53 -10.70
C LEU A 270 2.17 17.44 -10.29
N GLN A 271 1.78 16.55 -11.20
CA GLN A 271 0.74 15.56 -10.94
C GLN A 271 1.05 14.67 -9.73
N TRP A 272 2.32 14.43 -9.43
CA TRP A 272 2.73 13.58 -8.32
C TRP A 272 2.50 14.26 -6.97
N ARG A 273 2.65 15.60 -6.89
CA ARG A 273 2.42 16.40 -5.68
C ARG A 273 0.95 16.35 -5.24
N LEU A 274 0.02 16.23 -6.18
CA LEU A 274 -1.43 16.14 -5.92
C LEU A 274 -1.87 14.84 -5.23
N ASN A 275 -0.95 13.92 -4.97
CA ASN A 275 -1.20 12.73 -4.16
C ASN A 275 -0.97 12.97 -2.66
N ASN A 276 -0.47 14.14 -2.26
CA ASN A 276 -0.41 14.51 -0.85
C ASN A 276 -1.76 15.09 -0.41
N ASN A 277 -2.38 14.40 0.56
CA ASN A 277 -3.71 14.72 1.06
C ASN A 277 -3.70 15.91 2.03
N ASP A 278 -2.61 16.14 2.76
CA ASP A 278 -2.51 17.20 3.77
C ASP A 278 -1.08 17.75 3.92
N LEU A 279 -0.90 19.03 3.59
CA LEU A 279 0.38 19.72 3.73
C LEU A 279 0.63 20.23 5.15
N ASN A 280 -0.39 20.34 6.00
CA ASN A 280 -0.25 20.88 7.35
C ASN A 280 0.62 20.00 8.26
N VAL A 281 0.80 18.73 7.90
CA VAL A 281 1.73 17.80 8.56
C VAL A 281 3.20 18.18 8.28
N LEU A 282 3.47 18.88 7.17
CA LEU A 282 4.83 19.16 6.67
C LEU A 282 5.23 20.64 6.77
N MET A 283 4.26 21.54 6.75
CA MET A 283 4.50 22.98 6.68
C MET A 283 3.39 23.77 7.39
N THR A 284 3.68 25.00 7.79
CA THR A 284 2.69 25.84 8.47
C THR A 284 1.57 26.28 7.52
N ALA A 285 0.47 26.78 8.08
CA ALA A 285 -0.64 27.32 7.27
C ALA A 285 -0.19 28.46 6.33
N GLU A 286 0.69 29.35 6.81
CA GLU A 286 1.27 30.44 6.02
C GLU A 286 2.11 29.91 4.84
N GLU A 287 2.92 28.88 5.09
CA GLU A 287 3.75 28.25 4.07
C GLU A 287 2.90 27.52 3.01
N THR A 288 1.82 26.89 3.45
CA THR A 288 0.83 26.26 2.56
C THR A 288 0.16 27.30 1.66
N GLU A 289 -0.24 28.45 2.21
CA GLU A 289 -0.82 29.54 1.44
C GLU A 289 0.19 30.10 0.41
N LYS A 290 1.44 30.30 0.82
CA LYS A 290 2.53 30.72 -0.07
C LYS A 290 2.77 29.71 -1.21
N PHE A 291 2.71 28.42 -0.92
CA PHE A 291 2.80 27.36 -1.93
C PHE A 291 1.62 27.45 -2.93
N LEU A 292 0.39 27.54 -2.44
CA LEU A 292 -0.80 27.61 -3.29
C LEU A 292 -0.81 28.85 -4.18
N LYS A 293 -0.33 30.00 -3.68
CA LYS A 293 -0.15 31.22 -4.48
C LYS A 293 0.85 30.99 -5.61
N LYS A 294 2.03 30.45 -5.31
CA LYS A 294 3.04 30.12 -6.33
C LYS A 294 2.55 29.09 -7.34
N LEU A 295 1.77 28.11 -6.90
CA LEU A 295 1.16 27.12 -7.78
C LEU A 295 0.18 27.80 -8.74
N ARG A 296 -0.65 28.74 -8.27
CA ARG A 296 -1.53 29.54 -9.12
C ARG A 296 -0.74 30.35 -10.15
N ASP A 297 0.31 31.03 -9.72
CA ASP A 297 1.18 31.80 -10.61
C ASP A 297 1.79 30.90 -11.70
N LEU A 298 2.27 29.71 -11.33
CA LEU A 298 2.80 28.73 -12.28
C LEU A 298 1.73 28.26 -13.29
N LEU A 299 0.53 27.94 -12.81
CA LEU A 299 -0.57 27.49 -13.66
C LEU A 299 -1.03 28.55 -14.66
N SER A 300 -0.77 29.84 -14.41
CA SER A 300 -1.08 30.91 -15.35
C SER A 300 -0.33 30.80 -16.68
N TYR A 301 0.83 30.11 -16.69
CA TYR A 301 1.64 29.84 -17.89
C TYR A 301 1.29 28.53 -18.60
N ILE A 302 0.30 27.79 -18.11
CA ILE A 302 -0.04 26.44 -18.60
C ILE A 302 -1.44 26.47 -19.21
N ASP A 303 -1.56 26.12 -20.47
CA ASP A 303 -2.83 26.08 -21.18
C ASP A 303 -3.79 25.04 -20.56
N ASP A 304 -5.09 25.32 -20.61
CA ASP A 304 -6.11 24.45 -20.00
C ASP A 304 -6.15 23.06 -20.64
N ASP A 305 -5.95 22.96 -21.96
CA ASP A 305 -5.88 21.69 -22.67
C ASP A 305 -4.72 20.84 -22.16
N ILE A 306 -3.59 21.44 -21.82
CA ILE A 306 -2.42 20.72 -21.27
C ILE A 306 -2.71 20.13 -19.88
N ILE A 307 -3.45 20.83 -19.03
CA ILE A 307 -3.91 20.31 -17.73
C ILE A 307 -4.83 19.10 -17.94
N LEU A 308 -5.74 19.19 -18.92
CA LEU A 308 -6.74 18.16 -19.20
C LEU A 308 -6.15 16.92 -19.88
N GLU A 309 -5.10 17.09 -20.68
CA GLU A 309 -4.41 16.01 -21.39
C GLU A 309 -3.58 15.09 -20.47
N GLN A 310 -3.38 15.46 -19.20
CA GLN A 310 -2.62 14.65 -18.25
C GLN A 310 -3.28 13.28 -18.03
N LYS A 311 -2.59 12.20 -18.40
CA LYS A 311 -3.17 10.84 -18.38
C LYS A 311 -3.26 10.23 -16.98
N HIS A 312 -2.44 10.72 -16.05
CA HIS A 312 -2.34 10.17 -14.69
C HIS A 312 -3.06 11.00 -13.64
N LEU A 313 -3.73 12.08 -14.04
CA LEU A 313 -4.65 12.84 -13.20
C LEU A 313 -6.09 12.41 -13.45
N ASN A 314 -6.83 12.17 -12.37
CA ASN A 314 -8.27 11.94 -12.45
C ASN A 314 -9.01 13.26 -12.75
N LEU A 315 -10.29 13.14 -13.12
CA LEU A 315 -11.16 14.26 -13.46
C LEU A 315 -11.17 15.35 -12.37
N TYR A 316 -11.30 14.94 -11.11
CA TYR A 316 -11.45 15.85 -9.97
C TYR A 316 -10.19 16.68 -9.73
N ARG A 317 -9.01 16.06 -9.78
CA ARG A 317 -7.71 16.74 -9.63
C ARG A 317 -7.41 17.71 -10.77
N LYS A 318 -7.76 17.34 -12.01
CA LYS A 318 -7.64 18.25 -13.17
C LYS A 318 -8.47 19.52 -12.97
N ASN A 319 -9.72 19.34 -12.58
CA ASN A 319 -10.63 20.45 -12.34
C ASN A 319 -10.23 21.29 -11.12
N TYR A 320 -9.69 20.67 -10.08
CA TYR A 320 -9.15 21.38 -8.93
C TYR A 320 -7.99 22.31 -9.34
N LEU A 321 -7.07 21.86 -10.20
CA LEU A 321 -6.02 22.73 -10.74
C LEU A 321 -6.57 23.88 -11.58
N LEU A 322 -7.58 23.63 -12.43
CA LEU A 322 -8.22 24.70 -13.21
C LEU A 322 -8.88 25.75 -12.32
N ARG A 323 -9.51 25.33 -11.21
CA ARG A 323 -10.05 26.25 -10.19
C ARG A 323 -8.96 27.05 -9.48
N ILE A 324 -7.85 26.42 -9.12
CA ILE A 324 -6.69 27.15 -8.55
C ILE A 324 -6.23 28.21 -9.56
N LYS A 325 -6.09 27.84 -10.84
CA LYS A 325 -5.66 28.73 -11.92
C LYS A 325 -6.60 29.93 -12.07
N SER A 326 -7.91 29.71 -12.17
CA SER A 326 -8.90 30.78 -12.32
C SER A 326 -9.05 31.62 -11.04
N GLY A 327 -8.78 31.04 -9.87
CA GLY A 327 -9.07 31.62 -8.56
C GLY A 327 -10.55 31.62 -8.21
N GLN A 328 -11.38 30.88 -8.94
CA GLN A 328 -12.81 30.77 -8.72
C GLN A 328 -13.16 29.63 -7.76
N ASN A 329 -14.27 29.79 -7.04
CA ASN A 329 -14.87 28.73 -6.22
C ASN A 329 -15.64 27.72 -7.09
N SER A 330 -16.03 26.56 -6.54
CA SER A 330 -16.64 25.48 -7.35
C SER A 330 -17.96 25.88 -7.99
N THR A 331 -18.79 26.63 -7.27
CA THR A 331 -20.13 27.06 -7.70
C THR A 331 -20.09 27.94 -8.94
N ASP A 332 -19.07 28.79 -9.05
CA ASP A 332 -18.98 29.80 -10.11
C ASP A 332 -18.18 29.28 -11.32
N PHE A 333 -17.47 28.17 -11.15
CA PHE A 333 -16.59 27.63 -12.17
C PHE A 333 -17.35 26.85 -13.26
N TYR A 334 -18.47 26.22 -12.92
CA TYR A 334 -19.22 25.37 -13.86
C TYR A 334 -20.51 26.03 -14.35
N GLN A 335 -20.81 25.84 -15.62
CA GLN A 335 -22.08 26.19 -16.26
C GLN A 335 -22.89 24.91 -16.48
N PRO A 336 -23.95 24.64 -15.70
CA PRO A 336 -24.74 23.44 -15.85
C PRO A 336 -25.73 23.56 -17.03
N PHE A 337 -25.90 22.46 -17.77
CA PHE A 337 -26.93 22.28 -18.77
C PHE A 337 -27.72 21.00 -18.48
N TYR A 338 -29.04 21.14 -18.34
CA TYR A 338 -29.93 20.05 -17.99
C TYR A 338 -30.84 19.69 -19.16
N SER A 339 -30.98 18.38 -19.38
CA SER A 339 -31.94 17.81 -20.33
C SER A 339 -32.60 16.58 -19.70
N PRO A 340 -33.79 16.14 -20.17
CA PRO A 340 -34.49 15.01 -19.55
C PRO A 340 -33.64 13.72 -19.44
N ASN A 341 -32.71 13.52 -20.38
CA ASN A 341 -31.92 12.28 -20.49
C ASN A 341 -30.46 12.44 -20.04
N ASN A 342 -29.99 13.65 -19.75
CA ASN A 342 -28.61 13.87 -19.30
C ASN A 342 -28.42 15.27 -18.68
N ALA A 343 -27.46 15.37 -17.75
CA ALA A 343 -26.95 16.63 -17.23
C ALA A 343 -25.47 16.77 -17.60
N VAL A 344 -25.04 17.98 -17.95
CA VAL A 344 -23.67 18.27 -18.40
C VAL A 344 -23.16 19.52 -17.67
N LEU A 345 -21.91 19.49 -17.21
CA LEU A 345 -21.20 20.66 -16.70
C LEU A 345 -20.22 21.16 -17.76
N LEU A 346 -20.34 22.43 -18.12
CA LEU A 346 -19.45 23.12 -19.04
C LEU A 346 -18.53 24.08 -18.27
N HIS A 347 -17.38 24.42 -18.85
CA HIS A 347 -16.63 25.62 -18.50
C HIS A 347 -16.02 26.18 -19.78
N GLY A 348 -16.53 27.33 -20.21
CA GLY A 348 -16.44 27.76 -21.60
C GLY A 348 -17.17 26.77 -22.51
N ASP A 349 -16.63 26.52 -23.70
CA ASP A 349 -17.22 25.60 -24.68
C ASP A 349 -16.87 24.11 -24.44
N GLN A 350 -16.22 23.78 -23.32
CA GLN A 350 -15.75 22.42 -23.04
C GLN A 350 -16.60 21.70 -21.99
N VAL A 351 -16.99 20.47 -22.31
CA VAL A 351 -17.62 19.54 -21.35
C VAL A 351 -16.60 19.12 -20.30
N ARG A 352 -16.89 19.44 -19.04
CA ARG A 352 -16.10 19.06 -17.87
C ARG A 352 -16.61 17.79 -17.24
N ASP A 353 -17.92 17.63 -17.18
CA ASP A 353 -18.54 16.41 -16.67
C ASP A 353 -19.86 16.14 -17.36
N ALA A 354 -20.25 14.88 -17.47
CA ALA A 354 -21.54 14.47 -17.98
C ALA A 354 -22.08 13.31 -17.16
N LEU A 355 -23.35 13.41 -16.74
CA LEU A 355 -23.95 12.48 -15.79
C LEU A 355 -24.01 11.04 -16.32
N ASP A 356 -24.13 10.87 -17.64
CA ASP A 356 -24.14 9.59 -18.35
C ASP A 356 -22.79 8.89 -18.50
N GLN A 357 -21.70 9.56 -18.17
CA GLN A 357 -20.37 8.97 -18.11
C GLN A 357 -20.07 8.29 -16.76
N HIS A 358 -20.92 8.53 -15.75
CA HIS A 358 -20.73 7.99 -14.41
C HIS A 358 -21.35 6.60 -14.22
N GLN A 359 -20.76 5.86 -13.29
CA GLN A 359 -21.21 4.52 -12.91
C GLN A 359 -21.47 4.48 -11.40
N PHE A 360 -22.40 3.63 -10.99
CA PHE A 360 -22.54 3.29 -9.58
C PHE A 360 -21.48 2.26 -9.20
N ALA A 361 -20.54 2.64 -8.32
CA ALA A 361 -19.49 1.75 -7.86
C ALA A 361 -20.02 0.87 -6.72
N VAL A 362 -20.43 -0.35 -7.04
CA VAL A 362 -20.93 -1.34 -6.07
C VAL A 362 -19.76 -2.02 -5.38
N GLU A 363 -19.70 -1.87 -4.06
CA GLU A 363 -18.61 -2.36 -3.20
C GLU A 363 -19.02 -3.53 -2.33
N LEU A 364 -20.30 -3.64 -1.98
CA LEU A 364 -20.84 -4.74 -1.17
C LEU A 364 -22.17 -5.22 -1.72
N ILE A 365 -22.35 -6.54 -1.70
CA ILE A 365 -23.62 -7.21 -1.98
C ILE A 365 -23.80 -8.31 -0.94
N ASN A 366 -24.74 -8.13 -0.02
CA ASN A 366 -25.04 -9.09 1.05
C ASN A 366 -26.52 -9.51 1.00
N ILE A 367 -26.80 -10.75 1.40
CA ILE A 367 -28.17 -11.26 1.57
C ILE A 367 -28.31 -11.73 3.01
N GLU A 368 -29.14 -11.05 3.79
CA GLU A 368 -29.32 -11.32 5.22
C GLU A 368 -30.79 -11.17 5.57
N SER A 369 -31.33 -12.02 6.45
CA SER A 369 -32.71 -11.91 6.95
C SER A 369 -33.78 -11.69 5.85
N LYS A 370 -33.62 -12.35 4.69
CA LYS A 370 -34.48 -12.19 3.49
C LYS A 370 -34.50 -10.75 2.93
N GLN A 371 -33.41 -10.02 3.08
CA GLN A 371 -33.14 -8.72 2.50
C GLN A 371 -31.86 -8.77 1.67
N LEU A 372 -31.83 -8.01 0.58
CA LEU A 372 -30.65 -7.81 -0.25
C LEU A 372 -30.12 -6.40 0.00
N PHE A 373 -28.89 -6.33 0.46
CA PHE A 373 -28.15 -5.09 0.63
C PHE A 373 -27.22 -4.88 -0.55
N ILE A 374 -27.31 -3.72 -1.19
CA ILE A 374 -26.34 -3.27 -2.20
C ILE A 374 -25.81 -1.93 -1.71
N GLU A 375 -24.51 -1.89 -1.42
CA GLU A 375 -23.83 -0.70 -0.94
C GLU A 375 -22.67 -0.32 -1.87
N GLY A 376 -22.39 0.97 -1.94
CA GLY A 376 -21.35 1.51 -2.82
C GLY A 376 -21.20 3.01 -2.68
N HIS A 377 -20.60 3.62 -3.71
CA HIS A 377 -20.48 5.07 -3.81
C HIS A 377 -20.74 5.55 -5.24
N PHE A 378 -21.07 6.84 -5.32
CA PHE A 378 -21.17 7.61 -6.56
C PHE A 378 -20.35 8.89 -6.41
N THR A 379 -19.69 9.32 -7.47
CA THR A 379 -18.89 10.54 -7.44
C THR A 379 -18.96 11.22 -8.80
N SER A 380 -19.31 12.50 -8.81
CA SER A 380 -19.37 13.35 -10.01
C SER A 380 -18.93 14.77 -9.65
N LEU A 381 -18.77 15.67 -10.61
CA LEU A 381 -18.51 17.09 -10.35
C LEU A 381 -19.78 17.88 -10.02
N PHE A 382 -20.97 17.32 -10.27
CA PHE A 382 -22.24 17.91 -9.83
C PHE A 382 -22.27 18.04 -8.30
N GLU A 383 -22.96 19.06 -7.80
CA GLU A 383 -23.12 19.27 -6.37
C GLU A 383 -23.88 18.11 -5.74
N ASN A 384 -23.39 17.66 -4.58
CA ASN A 384 -23.97 16.49 -3.92
C ASN A 384 -25.39 16.77 -3.41
N SER A 385 -25.71 18.02 -3.07
CA SER A 385 -27.07 18.46 -2.68
C SER A 385 -28.10 18.26 -3.78
N ASP A 386 -27.67 18.37 -5.04
CA ASP A 386 -28.56 18.38 -6.20
C ASP A 386 -28.63 17.01 -6.86
N THR A 387 -27.81 16.06 -6.41
CA THR A 387 -27.67 14.72 -6.97
C THR A 387 -28.40 13.68 -6.12
N LYS A 388 -29.45 13.08 -6.67
CA LYS A 388 -30.17 11.96 -6.04
C LYS A 388 -29.85 10.65 -6.73
N ILE A 389 -29.57 9.61 -5.96
CA ILE A 389 -29.37 8.25 -6.47
C ILE A 389 -30.57 7.39 -6.08
N VAL A 390 -31.17 6.74 -7.07
CA VAL A 390 -32.42 5.99 -6.91
C VAL A 390 -32.33 4.63 -7.58
N ALA A 391 -33.09 3.67 -7.07
CA ALA A 391 -33.23 2.33 -7.63
C ALA A 391 -34.67 2.12 -8.14
N ALA A 392 -34.83 1.77 -9.41
CA ALA A 392 -36.08 1.27 -9.95
C ALA A 392 -36.17 -0.23 -9.72
N VAL A 393 -37.13 -0.67 -8.90
CA VAL A 393 -37.40 -2.08 -8.57
C VAL A 393 -38.73 -2.48 -9.17
N ASN A 394 -38.69 -3.27 -10.26
CA ASN A 394 -39.89 -3.66 -11.02
C ASN A 394 -40.79 -2.47 -11.46
N GLY A 395 -40.26 -1.25 -11.52
CA GLY A 395 -41.00 -0.04 -11.89
C GLY A 395 -41.20 0.96 -10.74
N GLU A 396 -41.14 0.51 -9.49
CA GLU A 396 -41.22 1.38 -8.31
C GLU A 396 -39.85 2.03 -8.03
N MET A 397 -39.82 3.33 -7.76
CA MET A 397 -38.58 4.05 -7.45
C MET A 397 -38.35 4.08 -5.94
N ILE A 398 -37.15 3.70 -5.51
CA ILE A 398 -36.70 3.71 -4.12
C ILE A 398 -35.49 4.63 -4.05
N GLU A 399 -35.52 5.62 -3.16
CA GLU A 399 -34.39 6.51 -2.93
C GLU A 399 -33.30 5.81 -2.10
N ALA A 400 -32.04 6.14 -2.38
CA ALA A 400 -30.91 5.64 -1.62
C ALA A 400 -30.92 6.18 -0.20
N GLN A 401 -30.51 5.35 0.77
CA GLN A 401 -30.01 5.87 2.03
C GLN A 401 -28.60 6.41 1.79
N ILE A 402 -28.40 7.71 2.04
CA ILE A 402 -27.08 8.34 1.96
C ILE A 402 -26.33 8.07 3.26
N VAL A 403 -25.05 7.71 3.11
CA VAL A 403 -24.14 7.44 4.24
C VAL A 403 -22.80 8.11 3.95
N GLU A 404 -22.13 8.58 5.00
CA GLU A 404 -20.82 9.20 4.86
C GLU A 404 -19.74 8.18 4.47
N ARG A 405 -18.74 8.62 3.69
CA ARG A 405 -17.69 7.76 3.12
C ARG A 405 -16.33 8.45 3.12
N PHE A 406 -15.82 8.78 4.30
CA PHE A 406 -14.57 9.51 4.47
C PHE A 406 -13.38 8.93 3.68
N TYR A 407 -13.24 7.59 3.63
CA TYR A 407 -12.12 6.95 2.93
C TYR A 407 -12.18 7.07 1.39
N LYS A 408 -13.29 7.54 0.82
CA LYS A 408 -13.47 7.77 -0.63
C LYS A 408 -13.37 9.24 -1.01
N ASP A 409 -13.31 10.13 -0.03
CA ASP A 409 -13.15 11.55 -0.30
C ASP A 409 -11.81 11.82 -0.96
N ILE A 410 -11.83 12.78 -1.88
CA ILE A 410 -10.65 13.19 -2.61
C ILE A 410 -10.10 14.43 -1.92
N ASN A 411 -9.03 14.24 -1.17
CA ASN A 411 -8.30 15.30 -0.49
C ASN A 411 -7.03 15.65 -1.28
N VAL A 412 -6.72 16.94 -1.36
CA VAL A 412 -5.51 17.47 -1.96
C VAL A 412 -5.06 18.67 -1.14
N PHE A 413 -3.81 18.67 -0.66
CA PHE A 413 -3.22 19.78 0.09
C PHE A 413 -4.08 20.27 1.29
N GLY A 414 -4.65 19.33 2.04
CA GLY A 414 -5.46 19.59 3.24
C GLY A 414 -6.91 19.96 2.93
N LYS A 415 -7.28 20.08 1.65
CA LYS A 415 -8.64 20.44 1.22
C LYS A 415 -9.37 19.23 0.65
N ASN A 416 -10.60 19.01 1.12
CA ASN A 416 -11.53 18.07 0.49
C ASN A 416 -12.06 18.69 -0.80
N ILE A 417 -11.54 18.21 -1.93
CA ILE A 417 -11.90 18.75 -3.25
C ILE A 417 -13.13 18.06 -3.84
N LYS A 418 -13.48 16.86 -3.36
CA LYS A 418 -14.72 16.17 -3.69
C LYS A 418 -15.07 15.10 -2.65
N LYS A 419 -16.27 15.21 -2.08
CA LYS A 419 -16.89 14.17 -1.24
C LYS A 419 -17.60 13.11 -2.08
N ALA A 420 -17.35 11.84 -1.81
CA ALA A 420 -18.09 10.75 -2.46
C ALA A 420 -19.48 10.61 -1.81
N ILE A 421 -20.50 10.34 -2.62
CA ILE A 421 -21.86 10.04 -2.12
C ILE A 421 -21.89 8.55 -1.78
N GLY A 422 -21.85 8.21 -0.49
CA GLY A 422 -22.07 6.85 -0.03
C GLY A 422 -23.53 6.45 -0.12
N ILE A 423 -23.78 5.25 -0.63
CA ILE A 423 -25.13 4.79 -0.98
C ILE A 423 -25.36 3.41 -0.38
N LYS A 424 -26.51 3.26 0.28
CA LYS A 424 -27.03 1.98 0.77
C LYS A 424 -28.45 1.78 0.27
N PHE A 425 -28.67 0.62 -0.36
CA PHE A 425 -30.01 0.15 -0.72
C PHE A 425 -30.32 -1.14 0.03
N ASN A 426 -31.57 -1.25 0.47
CA ASN A 426 -32.13 -2.45 1.07
C ASN A 426 -33.37 -2.90 0.29
N PHE A 427 -33.34 -4.12 -0.24
CA PHE A 427 -34.43 -4.67 -1.04
C PHE A 427 -35.06 -5.89 -0.34
N PRO A 428 -36.36 -5.84 0.04
CA PRO A 428 -37.03 -6.96 0.66
C PRO A 428 -37.22 -8.12 -0.35
N LEU A 429 -36.64 -9.28 -0.05
CA LEU A 429 -36.73 -10.47 -0.90
C LEU A 429 -38.01 -11.29 -0.66
N ALA A 430 -38.78 -10.97 0.37
CA ALA A 430 -40.05 -11.63 0.69
C ALA A 430 -41.11 -11.52 -0.43
N LYS A 431 -41.02 -10.49 -1.29
CA LYS A 431 -41.90 -10.31 -2.45
C LYS A 431 -41.64 -11.37 -3.55
N ILE A 432 -40.47 -11.99 -3.59
CA ILE A 432 -40.10 -13.01 -4.58
C ILE A 432 -40.84 -14.33 -4.29
N GLY A 433 -41.66 -14.75 -5.26
CA GLY A 433 -42.50 -15.95 -5.17
C GLY A 433 -43.92 -15.69 -4.64
N LYS A 434 -44.20 -14.52 -4.05
CA LYS A 434 -45.55 -14.08 -3.69
C LYS A 434 -46.18 -13.16 -4.74
N GLN A 435 -45.40 -12.16 -5.20
CA GLN A 435 -45.89 -11.11 -6.11
C GLN A 435 -45.16 -11.09 -7.46
N SER A 436 -43.92 -11.59 -7.51
CA SER A 436 -43.16 -11.70 -8.75
C SER A 436 -42.19 -12.88 -8.72
N LYS A 437 -41.88 -13.45 -9.89
CA LYS A 437 -40.85 -14.49 -10.05
C LYS A 437 -39.41 -13.93 -9.84
N SER A 438 -39.23 -12.62 -9.81
CA SER A 438 -37.93 -11.97 -9.61
C SER A 438 -38.00 -10.48 -9.29
N LEU A 439 -36.94 -9.97 -8.66
CA LEU A 439 -36.70 -8.52 -8.59
C LEU A 439 -35.75 -8.11 -9.72
N LYS A 440 -36.15 -7.09 -10.46
CA LYS A 440 -35.34 -6.41 -11.47
C LYS A 440 -34.98 -5.02 -10.94
N ILE A 441 -33.70 -4.77 -10.70
CA ILE A 441 -33.22 -3.55 -10.05
C ILE A 441 -32.29 -2.79 -10.99
N SER A 442 -32.63 -1.55 -11.32
CA SER A 442 -31.80 -0.65 -12.11
C SER A 442 -31.55 0.65 -11.36
N PHE A 443 -30.34 1.17 -11.42
CA PHE A 443 -29.96 2.40 -10.72
C PHE A 443 -30.00 3.60 -11.65
N TYR A 444 -30.37 4.76 -11.09
CA TYR A 444 -30.42 6.03 -11.80
C TYR A 444 -29.79 7.13 -10.95
N ALA A 445 -29.11 8.07 -11.61
CA ALA A 445 -28.80 9.37 -11.04
C ALA A 445 -29.80 10.40 -11.56
N ILE A 446 -30.29 11.24 -10.66
CA ILE A 446 -31.19 12.35 -10.96
C ILE A 446 -30.53 13.64 -10.49
N VAL A 447 -30.41 14.60 -11.40
CA VAL A 447 -29.92 15.96 -11.11
C VAL A 447 -30.93 16.91 -11.74
N HIS A 448 -31.65 17.68 -10.92
CA HIS A 448 -32.83 18.46 -11.34
C HIS A 448 -33.82 17.62 -12.20
N GLU A 449 -34.10 18.02 -13.43
CA GLU A 449 -34.97 17.31 -14.39
C GLU A 449 -34.27 16.17 -15.15
N SER A 450 -32.95 16.07 -15.05
CA SER A 450 -32.15 15.08 -15.77
C SER A 450 -32.15 13.74 -15.06
N LYS A 451 -32.53 12.67 -15.76
CA LYS A 451 -32.53 11.30 -15.23
C LYS A 451 -31.71 10.37 -16.11
N VAL A 452 -30.65 9.80 -15.53
CA VAL A 452 -29.71 8.94 -16.24
C VAL A 452 -29.68 7.55 -15.64
N LYS A 453 -29.78 6.52 -16.49
CA LYS A 453 -29.62 5.12 -16.08
C LYS A 453 -28.14 4.76 -15.93
N LEU A 454 -27.72 4.46 -14.70
CA LEU A 454 -26.34 4.17 -14.37
C LEU A 454 -25.94 2.75 -14.77
N ASP A 455 -24.72 2.61 -15.29
CA ASP A 455 -24.03 1.32 -15.35
C ASP A 455 -23.39 1.03 -13.98
N VAL A 456 -22.92 -0.21 -13.77
CA VAL A 456 -22.33 -0.61 -12.48
C VAL A 456 -20.87 -1.00 -12.62
N LEU A 457 -20.04 -0.43 -11.77
CA LEU A 457 -18.65 -0.82 -11.57
C LEU A 457 -18.55 -1.70 -10.32
N PHE A 458 -18.09 -2.95 -10.46
CA PHE A 458 -17.85 -3.83 -9.31
C PHE A 458 -16.47 -3.60 -8.72
N SER A 459 -16.42 -3.22 -7.45
CA SER A 459 -15.17 -3.07 -6.68
C SER A 459 -15.33 -3.67 -5.27
N GLY A 460 -14.36 -3.45 -4.38
CA GLY A 460 -14.43 -3.93 -2.99
C GLY A 460 -14.74 -5.43 -2.84
N GLN A 461 -15.68 -5.74 -1.95
CA GLN A 461 -16.15 -7.08 -1.63
C GLN A 461 -17.49 -7.45 -2.30
N SER A 462 -17.86 -6.82 -3.41
CA SER A 462 -19.15 -7.00 -4.11
C SER A 462 -19.46 -8.42 -4.63
N HIS A 463 -18.52 -9.37 -4.52
CA HIS A 463 -18.55 -10.75 -5.03
C HIS A 463 -18.72 -10.93 -6.56
N LEU A 464 -19.47 -10.06 -7.21
CA LEU A 464 -19.76 -10.07 -8.64
C LEU A 464 -18.67 -9.40 -9.48
N LYS A 465 -18.78 -9.63 -10.80
CA LYS A 465 -17.88 -9.08 -11.81
C LYS A 465 -18.68 -8.57 -12.99
N ASP A 466 -18.06 -7.64 -13.68
CA ASP A 466 -18.53 -7.10 -14.95
C ASP A 466 -18.28 -8.08 -16.12
N ASN A 467 -18.81 -9.30 -15.98
CA ASN A 467 -18.84 -10.31 -17.03
C ASN A 467 -20.21 -11.01 -17.01
N SER A 468 -20.65 -11.50 -18.16
CA SER A 468 -22.02 -12.00 -18.37
C SER A 468 -22.38 -13.28 -17.60
N TYR A 469 -21.42 -13.92 -16.94
CA TYR A 469 -21.55 -15.24 -16.33
C TYR A 469 -21.41 -15.24 -14.79
N SER A 470 -20.91 -14.18 -14.17
CA SER A 470 -20.84 -14.08 -12.70
C SER A 470 -22.24 -14.11 -12.07
N TYR A 471 -22.36 -14.78 -10.92
CA TYR A 471 -23.56 -14.80 -10.10
C TYR A 471 -23.17 -14.91 -8.63
N PHE A 472 -24.00 -14.41 -7.72
CA PHE A 472 -23.79 -14.54 -6.28
C PHE A 472 -24.95 -15.32 -5.69
N ASN A 473 -24.66 -16.43 -5.01
CA ASN A 473 -25.67 -17.34 -4.46
C ASN A 473 -25.47 -17.50 -2.96
N LYS A 474 -26.36 -16.92 -2.15
CA LYS A 474 -26.31 -16.97 -0.68
C LYS A 474 -27.73 -17.01 -0.12
N ASN A 475 -27.93 -17.71 0.99
CA ASN A 475 -29.20 -17.76 1.74
C ASN A 475 -30.45 -18.08 0.88
N GLY A 476 -30.31 -18.94 -0.13
CA GLY A 476 -31.42 -19.37 -0.98
C GLY A 476 -31.82 -18.38 -2.09
N TYR A 477 -31.02 -17.34 -2.34
CA TYR A 477 -31.24 -16.38 -3.42
C TYR A 477 -30.01 -16.25 -4.32
N VAL A 478 -30.28 -15.90 -5.59
CA VAL A 478 -29.25 -15.69 -6.61
C VAL A 478 -29.36 -14.28 -7.15
N VAL A 479 -28.24 -13.55 -7.13
CA VAL A 479 -28.07 -12.21 -7.68
C VAL A 479 -27.22 -12.29 -8.94
N ILE A 480 -27.72 -11.74 -10.05
CA ILE A 480 -27.05 -11.72 -11.34
C ILE A 480 -27.08 -10.30 -11.90
N TYR A 481 -25.94 -9.83 -12.40
CA TYR A 481 -25.89 -8.57 -13.13
C TYR A 481 -26.02 -8.78 -14.65
N GLN A 482 -26.96 -8.09 -15.28
CA GLN A 482 -27.21 -8.15 -16.72
C GLN A 482 -26.65 -6.89 -17.39
N LYS A 483 -25.35 -6.91 -17.73
CA LYS A 483 -24.63 -5.74 -18.29
C LYS A 483 -25.36 -5.03 -19.43
N LYS A 484 -25.82 -5.77 -20.45
CA LYS A 484 -26.56 -5.19 -21.60
C LYS A 484 -27.83 -4.43 -21.20
N LYS A 485 -28.44 -4.76 -20.05
CA LYS A 485 -29.67 -4.13 -19.54
C LYS A 485 -29.39 -3.12 -18.42
N LYS A 486 -28.15 -2.98 -17.95
CA LYS A 486 -27.77 -2.19 -16.76
C LYS A 486 -28.71 -2.48 -15.57
N GLN A 487 -28.83 -3.76 -15.22
CA GLN A 487 -29.86 -4.24 -14.28
C GLN A 487 -29.41 -5.48 -13.51
N PHE A 488 -29.73 -5.53 -12.23
CA PHE A 488 -29.65 -6.73 -11.40
C PHE A 488 -30.94 -7.54 -11.52
N LEU A 489 -30.78 -8.86 -11.61
CA LEU A 489 -31.84 -9.84 -11.53
C LEU A 489 -31.64 -10.67 -10.26
N VAL A 490 -32.64 -10.67 -9.39
CA VAL A 490 -32.64 -11.42 -8.13
C VAL A 490 -33.78 -12.43 -8.15
N ARG A 491 -33.48 -13.71 -7.89
CA ARG A 491 -34.47 -14.79 -7.87
C ARG A 491 -34.17 -15.78 -6.74
N LYS A 492 -35.12 -16.69 -6.47
CA LYS A 492 -34.84 -17.87 -5.61
C LYS A 492 -33.78 -18.75 -6.26
N SER A 493 -32.99 -19.41 -5.42
CA SER A 493 -31.94 -20.33 -5.83
C SER A 493 -32.56 -21.66 -6.26
N GLU A 494 -32.35 -22.02 -7.52
CA GLU A 494 -32.81 -23.26 -8.13
C GLU A 494 -31.61 -23.99 -8.72
N PHE A 495 -31.55 -25.31 -8.54
CA PHE A 495 -30.42 -26.12 -9.01
C PHE A 495 -30.17 -25.98 -10.51
N THR A 496 -31.24 -25.95 -11.32
CA THR A 496 -31.16 -25.80 -12.78
C THR A 496 -30.54 -24.45 -13.19
N LEU A 497 -30.90 -23.38 -12.48
CA LEU A 497 -30.34 -22.04 -12.69
C LEU A 497 -28.85 -21.99 -12.34
N ILE A 498 -28.48 -22.48 -11.16
CA ILE A 498 -27.07 -22.51 -10.71
C ILE A 498 -26.25 -23.35 -11.69
N ARG A 499 -26.73 -24.55 -12.05
CA ARG A 499 -26.07 -25.44 -13.02
C ARG A 499 -25.86 -24.75 -14.36
N GLY A 500 -26.88 -24.08 -14.89
CA GLY A 500 -26.79 -23.35 -16.17
C GLY A 500 -25.77 -22.21 -16.12
N LYS A 501 -25.74 -21.46 -15.01
CA LYS A 501 -24.74 -20.41 -14.79
C LYS A 501 -23.34 -20.98 -14.69
N GLU A 502 -23.15 -22.02 -13.90
CA GLU A 502 -21.84 -22.64 -13.71
C GLU A 502 -21.29 -23.21 -15.03
N ILE A 503 -22.12 -23.86 -15.85
CA ILE A 503 -21.73 -24.28 -17.21
C ILE A 503 -21.25 -23.09 -18.06
N ALA A 504 -21.92 -21.93 -17.98
CA ALA A 504 -21.50 -20.74 -18.70
C ALA A 504 -20.15 -20.18 -18.19
N VAL A 505 -19.92 -20.20 -16.86
CA VAL A 505 -18.62 -19.84 -16.27
C VAL A 505 -17.53 -20.78 -16.77
N LEU A 506 -17.74 -22.09 -16.66
CA LEU A 506 -16.77 -23.12 -17.07
C LEU A 506 -16.42 -23.01 -18.56
N LYS A 507 -17.42 -22.84 -19.43
CA LYS A 507 -17.21 -22.59 -20.87
C LYS A 507 -16.34 -21.35 -21.10
N THR A 508 -16.55 -20.28 -20.32
CA THR A 508 -15.77 -19.05 -20.48
C THR A 508 -14.33 -19.23 -19.97
N LEU A 509 -14.14 -19.88 -18.82
CA LEU A 509 -12.81 -20.18 -18.28
C LEU A 509 -12.00 -21.09 -19.22
N TYR A 510 -12.68 -22.05 -19.86
CA TYR A 510 -12.09 -22.90 -20.88
C TYR A 510 -11.64 -22.08 -22.10
N LYS A 511 -12.53 -21.26 -22.67
CA LYS A 511 -12.23 -20.39 -23.83
C LYS A 511 -11.10 -19.39 -23.57
N MET A 512 -10.95 -18.90 -22.34
CA MET A 512 -9.84 -18.00 -21.98
C MET A 512 -8.46 -18.63 -22.17
N ASN A 513 -8.35 -19.96 -22.07
CA ASN A 513 -7.14 -20.75 -22.32
C ASN A 513 -5.87 -20.29 -21.58
N LYS A 514 -6.01 -19.73 -20.36
CA LYS A 514 -4.88 -19.32 -19.51
C LYS A 514 -4.62 -20.38 -18.43
N PRO A 515 -3.37 -20.60 -17.99
CA PRO A 515 -3.06 -21.59 -16.94
C PRO A 515 -3.91 -21.42 -15.67
N GLY A 516 -4.11 -20.17 -15.23
CA GLY A 516 -4.94 -19.85 -14.08
C GLY A 516 -6.44 -20.11 -14.28
N SER A 517 -6.97 -19.96 -15.51
CA SER A 517 -8.38 -20.24 -15.78
C SER A 517 -8.66 -21.75 -15.86
N ARG A 518 -7.73 -22.54 -16.39
CA ARG A 518 -7.83 -24.02 -16.40
C ARG A 518 -7.82 -24.60 -14.98
N ARG A 519 -6.95 -24.09 -14.09
CA ARG A 519 -6.96 -24.50 -12.67
C ARG A 519 -8.24 -24.09 -11.96
N ALA A 520 -8.72 -22.87 -12.20
CA ALA A 520 -9.99 -22.40 -11.63
C ALA A 520 -11.17 -23.27 -12.07
N LEU A 521 -11.20 -23.71 -13.34
CA LEU A 521 -12.23 -24.61 -13.87
C LEU A 521 -12.34 -25.90 -13.03
N LEU A 522 -11.20 -26.54 -12.71
CA LEU A 522 -11.17 -27.75 -11.87
C LEU A 522 -11.69 -27.48 -10.45
N VAL A 523 -11.28 -26.35 -9.84
CA VAL A 523 -11.72 -25.96 -8.50
C VAL A 523 -13.23 -25.69 -8.47
N ARG A 524 -13.79 -25.06 -9.50
CA ARG A 524 -15.22 -24.78 -9.59
C ARG A 524 -16.05 -26.04 -9.79
N LEU A 525 -15.58 -26.99 -10.62
CA LEU A 525 -16.22 -28.30 -10.76
C LEU A 525 -16.24 -29.05 -9.43
N ASP A 526 -15.10 -29.10 -8.73
CA ASP A 526 -15.00 -29.72 -7.41
C ASP A 526 -15.95 -29.04 -6.42
N HIS A 527 -15.93 -27.71 -6.32
CA HIS A 527 -16.85 -26.96 -5.46
C HIS A 527 -18.33 -27.25 -5.79
N PHE A 528 -18.70 -27.24 -7.07
CA PHE A 528 -20.08 -27.51 -7.49
C PHE A 528 -20.54 -28.91 -7.09
N LEU A 529 -19.69 -29.93 -7.30
CA LEU A 529 -19.98 -31.30 -6.90
C LEU A 529 -20.09 -31.43 -5.38
N GLN A 530 -19.12 -30.89 -4.65
CA GLN A 530 -19.09 -30.95 -3.19
C GLN A 530 -20.32 -30.26 -2.57
N LYS A 531 -20.62 -29.03 -3.01
CA LYS A 531 -21.72 -28.23 -2.45
C LYS A 531 -23.11 -28.84 -2.65
N HIS A 532 -23.35 -29.54 -3.77
CA HIS A 532 -24.69 -30.03 -4.09
C HIS A 532 -24.90 -31.52 -3.76
N PHE A 533 -23.84 -32.33 -3.71
CA PHE A 533 -23.97 -33.77 -3.54
C PHE A 533 -23.35 -34.32 -2.24
N PHE A 534 -22.36 -33.64 -1.66
CA PHE A 534 -21.56 -34.19 -0.55
C PHE A 534 -21.64 -33.37 0.74
N GLN A 535 -21.72 -32.04 0.66
CA GLN A 535 -21.76 -31.13 1.80
C GLN A 535 -23.16 -31.12 2.44
N LYS A 536 -23.33 -31.80 3.57
CA LYS A 536 -24.61 -31.87 4.31
C LYS A 536 -24.62 -31.15 5.65
N LYS A 537 -23.44 -30.94 6.25
CA LYS A 537 -23.27 -30.28 7.55
C LYS A 537 -22.58 -28.93 7.37
N PRO A 538 -22.85 -27.94 8.24
CA PRO A 538 -22.17 -26.65 8.15
C PRO A 538 -20.67 -26.79 8.50
N ILE A 539 -19.82 -25.99 7.87
CA ILE A 539 -18.36 -25.96 8.09
C ILE A 539 -17.94 -24.63 8.70
N TRP A 540 -17.20 -24.71 9.80
CA TRP A 540 -16.52 -23.56 10.42
C TRP A 540 -15.01 -23.76 10.31
N LEU A 541 -14.32 -22.75 9.78
CA LEU A 541 -12.86 -22.71 9.69
C LEU A 541 -12.31 -21.70 10.69
N PHE A 542 -11.31 -22.13 11.46
CA PHE A 542 -10.59 -21.33 12.44
C PHE A 542 -9.15 -21.11 11.97
N MET A 543 -8.61 -19.91 12.15
CA MET A 543 -7.24 -19.60 11.79
C MET A 543 -6.69 -18.39 12.56
N ASP A 544 -5.50 -18.52 13.13
CA ASP A 544 -4.75 -17.39 13.69
C ASP A 544 -3.74 -16.85 12.66
N ARG A 545 -2.48 -17.26 12.74
CA ARG A 545 -1.44 -16.97 11.73
C ARG A 545 -1.16 -18.24 10.92
N VAL A 546 -0.46 -18.07 9.79
CA VAL A 546 -0.09 -19.21 8.92
C VAL A 546 0.78 -20.23 9.66
N ASN A 547 1.73 -19.76 10.48
CA ASN A 547 2.76 -20.60 11.08
C ASN A 547 2.71 -20.70 12.61
N LYS A 548 1.82 -19.95 13.29
CA LYS A 548 1.71 -19.93 14.75
C LYS A 548 0.24 -19.82 15.14
N ALA A 549 -0.18 -20.63 16.09
CA ALA A 549 -1.48 -20.50 16.75
C ALA A 549 -1.33 -19.59 17.99
N ASP A 550 -1.90 -19.96 19.12
CA ASP A 550 -1.81 -19.26 20.41
C ASP A 550 -2.45 -17.86 20.41
N ASP A 551 -3.62 -17.72 19.77
CA ASP A 551 -4.42 -16.49 19.81
C ASP A 551 -5.93 -16.83 19.92
N ASN A 552 -6.79 -15.84 19.72
CA ASN A 552 -8.23 -15.95 19.94
C ASN A 552 -8.90 -17.11 19.19
N ALA A 553 -8.47 -17.43 17.96
CA ALA A 553 -9.11 -18.48 17.17
C ALA A 553 -8.79 -19.88 17.72
N GLU A 554 -7.58 -20.10 18.25
CA GLU A 554 -7.22 -21.36 18.90
C GLU A 554 -8.11 -21.62 20.12
N VAL A 555 -8.21 -20.63 21.02
CA VAL A 555 -8.94 -20.79 22.27
C VAL A 555 -10.43 -21.01 22.00
N LEU A 556 -11.00 -20.25 21.05
CA LEU A 556 -12.37 -20.46 20.62
C LEU A 556 -12.57 -21.81 19.90
N PHE A 557 -11.60 -22.30 19.14
CA PHE A 557 -11.65 -23.63 18.52
C PHE A 557 -11.66 -24.75 19.56
N GLU A 558 -10.85 -24.64 20.61
CA GLU A 558 -10.86 -25.59 21.74
C GLU A 558 -12.23 -25.61 22.44
N TYR A 559 -12.86 -24.45 22.65
CA TYR A 559 -14.21 -24.37 23.19
C TYR A 559 -15.25 -24.96 22.23
N ALA A 560 -15.17 -24.59 20.95
CA ALA A 560 -16.13 -24.98 19.91
C ALA A 560 -16.15 -26.49 19.65
N THR A 561 -14.99 -27.15 19.66
CA THR A 561 -14.87 -28.61 19.42
C THR A 561 -15.54 -29.45 20.50
N LYS A 562 -15.69 -28.91 21.72
CA LYS A 562 -16.41 -29.56 22.83
C LYS A 562 -17.94 -29.49 22.67
N GLN A 563 -18.47 -28.67 21.76
CA GLN A 563 -19.92 -28.48 21.56
C GLN A 563 -20.51 -29.54 20.63
N GLN A 564 -21.64 -30.16 21.04
CA GLN A 564 -22.37 -31.16 20.26
C GLN A 564 -23.50 -30.54 19.43
N ASP A 565 -23.15 -29.84 18.34
CA ASP A 565 -24.10 -29.06 17.54
C ASP A 565 -24.15 -29.41 16.05
N GLY A 566 -23.50 -30.51 15.66
CA GLY A 566 -23.51 -31.03 14.30
C GLY A 566 -22.69 -30.21 13.29
N ILE A 567 -21.94 -29.21 13.74
CA ILE A 567 -21.05 -28.39 12.90
C ILE A 567 -19.69 -29.07 12.74
N GLN A 568 -19.17 -29.08 11.52
CA GLN A 568 -17.81 -29.53 11.25
C GLN A 568 -16.83 -28.39 11.48
N LYS A 569 -15.92 -28.56 12.44
CA LYS A 569 -14.97 -27.53 12.88
C LYS A 569 -13.56 -27.95 12.49
N TYR A 570 -12.82 -27.05 11.85
CA TYR A 570 -11.44 -27.29 11.43
C TYR A 570 -10.56 -26.09 11.74
N PHE A 571 -9.34 -26.35 12.22
CA PHE A 571 -8.30 -25.33 12.36
C PHE A 571 -7.34 -25.40 11.17
N VAL A 572 -6.96 -24.25 10.61
CA VAL A 572 -6.03 -24.17 9.48
C VAL A 572 -4.70 -23.61 9.94
N ILE A 573 -3.62 -24.37 9.74
CA ILE A 573 -2.24 -23.95 10.05
C ILE A 573 -1.25 -24.67 9.13
N ASN A 574 -0.08 -24.11 8.93
CA ASN A 574 0.98 -24.75 8.16
C ASN A 574 1.39 -26.09 8.79
N GLN A 575 1.62 -27.11 7.97
CA GLN A 575 1.97 -28.45 8.42
C GLN A 575 3.31 -28.50 9.15
N ASP A 576 4.22 -27.59 8.80
CA ASP A 576 5.55 -27.49 9.40
C ASP A 576 5.56 -26.66 10.71
N SER A 577 4.42 -26.12 11.14
CA SER A 577 4.31 -25.41 12.42
C SER A 577 4.43 -26.37 13.61
N GLU A 578 5.13 -25.95 14.66
CA GLU A 578 5.22 -26.67 15.94
C GLU A 578 3.83 -26.92 16.57
N ASP A 579 2.88 -26.03 16.30
CA ASP A 579 1.51 -26.11 16.80
C ASP A 579 0.64 -27.14 16.05
N PHE A 580 1.02 -27.58 14.85
CA PHE A 580 0.17 -28.45 14.02
C PHE A 580 -0.19 -29.75 14.75
N LYS A 581 0.81 -30.44 15.31
CA LYS A 581 0.62 -31.70 16.05
C LYS A 581 -0.12 -31.48 17.37
N ARG A 582 0.08 -30.33 18.02
CA ARG A 582 -0.58 -29.96 19.28
C ARG A 582 -2.08 -29.77 19.06
N LEU A 583 -2.45 -29.02 18.02
CA LEU A 583 -3.83 -28.76 17.65
C LEU A 583 -4.58 -30.02 17.17
N GLN A 584 -3.89 -30.99 16.56
CA GLN A 584 -4.48 -32.28 16.18
C GLN A 584 -5.02 -33.07 17.38
N LYS A 585 -4.49 -32.83 18.58
CA LYS A 585 -5.00 -33.44 19.82
C LYS A 585 -6.30 -32.78 20.29
N ILE A 586 -6.56 -31.54 19.87
CA ILE A 586 -7.76 -30.76 20.23
C ILE A 586 -8.90 -31.06 19.24
N GLY A 587 -8.61 -31.07 17.94
CA GLY A 587 -9.62 -31.31 16.92
C GLY A 587 -9.05 -31.47 15.52
N ASN A 588 -9.90 -31.34 14.50
CA ASN A 588 -9.48 -31.52 13.11
C ASN A 588 -8.61 -30.34 12.65
N VAL A 589 -7.41 -30.63 12.13
CA VAL A 589 -6.46 -29.63 11.62
C VAL A 589 -6.20 -29.87 10.13
N ILE A 590 -6.12 -28.80 9.35
CA ILE A 590 -5.89 -28.84 7.91
C ILE A 590 -4.63 -28.04 7.55
N PRO A 591 -3.71 -28.62 6.75
CA PRO A 591 -2.55 -27.88 6.26
C PRO A 591 -2.93 -26.64 5.44
N TYR A 592 -2.35 -25.50 5.79
CA TYR A 592 -2.48 -24.25 5.04
C TYR A 592 -2.10 -24.43 3.56
N GLY A 593 -2.75 -23.69 2.66
CA GLY A 593 -2.52 -23.79 1.21
C GLY A 593 -2.90 -25.12 0.50
N SER A 594 -3.24 -26.18 1.25
CA SER A 594 -3.58 -27.50 0.71
C SER A 594 -4.86 -27.48 -0.14
N ARG A 595 -5.07 -28.56 -0.92
CA ARG A 595 -6.31 -28.74 -1.69
C ARG A 595 -7.53 -28.79 -0.77
N GLN A 596 -7.40 -29.40 0.42
CA GLN A 596 -8.47 -29.50 1.40
C GLN A 596 -8.83 -28.13 1.99
N HIS A 597 -7.83 -27.33 2.39
CA HIS A 597 -8.06 -25.97 2.88
C HIS A 597 -8.82 -25.13 1.84
N LYS A 598 -8.32 -25.12 0.60
CA LYS A 598 -8.96 -24.40 -0.52
C LYS A 598 -10.40 -24.84 -0.74
N ARG A 599 -10.68 -26.15 -0.72
CA ARG A 599 -12.03 -26.68 -0.87
C ARG A 599 -12.95 -26.22 0.27
N TYR A 600 -12.53 -26.40 1.52
CA TYR A 600 -13.37 -26.06 2.66
C TYR A 600 -13.58 -24.56 2.81
N LEU A 601 -12.63 -23.71 2.42
CA LEU A 601 -12.87 -22.26 2.42
C LEU A 601 -14.04 -21.85 1.51
N LEU A 602 -14.17 -22.49 0.34
CA LEU A 602 -15.29 -22.23 -0.58
C LEU A 602 -16.62 -22.83 -0.09
N LEU A 603 -16.56 -23.83 0.78
CA LEU A 603 -17.74 -24.52 1.33
C LEU A 603 -18.13 -24.01 2.72
N ALA A 604 -17.26 -23.23 3.37
CA ALA A 604 -17.44 -22.77 4.73
C ALA A 604 -18.68 -21.87 4.88
N ASP A 605 -19.37 -22.05 6.00
CA ASP A 605 -20.41 -21.14 6.47
C ASP A 605 -19.77 -19.99 7.26
N LYS A 606 -18.75 -20.29 8.06
CA LYS A 606 -18.01 -19.32 8.88
C LYS A 606 -16.51 -19.45 8.62
N LEU A 607 -15.87 -18.31 8.40
CA LEU A 607 -14.41 -18.16 8.51
C LEU A 607 -14.14 -17.31 9.75
N ILE A 608 -13.49 -17.89 10.75
CA ILE A 608 -13.29 -17.31 12.07
C ILE A 608 -11.78 -17.11 12.25
N SER A 609 -11.34 -15.87 12.45
CA SER A 609 -9.91 -15.58 12.52
C SER A 609 -9.56 -14.39 13.40
N SER A 610 -8.41 -14.48 14.06
CA SER A 610 -7.76 -13.37 14.79
C SER A 610 -7.13 -12.32 13.87
N HIS A 611 -6.96 -12.65 12.59
CA HIS A 611 -6.36 -11.79 11.57
C HIS A 611 -7.32 -11.52 10.40
N ALA A 612 -7.19 -10.35 9.77
CA ALA A 612 -7.99 -9.95 8.61
C ALA A 612 -7.17 -9.88 7.30
N ASP A 613 -5.93 -10.37 7.32
CA ASP A 613 -4.99 -10.29 6.21
C ASP A 613 -5.39 -11.10 4.97
N GLU A 614 -4.79 -10.77 3.81
CA GLU A 614 -5.11 -11.44 2.54
C GLU A 614 -4.77 -12.94 2.58
N PHE A 615 -3.81 -13.38 3.39
CA PHE A 615 -3.47 -14.81 3.52
C PHE A 615 -4.58 -15.63 4.22
N ILE A 616 -5.45 -14.99 5.02
CA ILE A 616 -6.62 -15.63 5.66
C ILE A 616 -7.72 -15.85 4.62
N VAL A 617 -8.08 -14.79 3.90
CA VAL A 617 -9.26 -14.79 3.01
C VAL A 617 -8.95 -15.24 1.58
N ASN A 618 -7.67 -15.41 1.21
CA ASN A 618 -7.27 -15.77 -0.15
C ASN A 618 -6.08 -16.74 -0.24
N PRO A 619 -6.30 -18.04 0.00
CA PRO A 619 -5.29 -19.08 -0.27
C PRO A 619 -5.10 -19.35 -1.78
N PHE A 620 -5.81 -18.64 -2.66
CA PHE A 620 -5.81 -18.86 -4.11
C PHE A 620 -4.91 -17.88 -4.88
N GLY A 621 -4.35 -16.87 -4.22
CA GLY A 621 -3.54 -15.83 -4.84
C GLY A 621 -4.24 -15.18 -6.03
N LYS A 622 -3.57 -15.11 -7.19
CA LYS A 622 -4.11 -14.52 -8.43
C LYS A 622 -5.34 -15.26 -8.98
N MET A 623 -5.62 -16.49 -8.54
CA MET A 623 -6.78 -17.26 -8.97
C MET A 623 -8.09 -16.79 -8.30
N LYS A 624 -8.03 -16.02 -7.20
CA LYS A 624 -9.20 -15.37 -6.55
C LYS A 624 -10.14 -14.70 -7.55
N LYS A 625 -9.57 -14.07 -8.58
CA LYS A 625 -10.34 -13.37 -9.63
C LYS A 625 -11.26 -14.29 -10.45
N TYR A 626 -11.14 -15.61 -10.37
CA TYR A 626 -12.04 -16.55 -11.04
C TYR A 626 -13.03 -17.24 -10.08
N LEU A 627 -12.87 -17.00 -8.77
CA LEU A 627 -13.56 -17.72 -7.70
C LEU A 627 -14.27 -16.80 -6.69
N LYS A 628 -14.05 -15.47 -6.74
CA LYS A 628 -14.57 -14.47 -5.78
C LYS A 628 -16.08 -14.58 -5.55
N ASP A 629 -16.82 -14.96 -6.58
CA ASP A 629 -18.27 -15.13 -6.57
C ASP A 629 -18.74 -16.35 -5.74
N LEU A 630 -17.83 -17.28 -5.44
CA LEU A 630 -18.07 -18.45 -4.59
C LEU A 630 -17.73 -18.21 -3.11
N PHE A 631 -17.20 -17.05 -2.74
CA PHE A 631 -16.82 -16.76 -1.36
C PHE A 631 -18.07 -16.33 -0.60
N THR A 632 -18.77 -17.29 -0.01
CA THR A 632 -20.09 -17.08 0.61
C THR A 632 -20.11 -17.14 2.14
N TYR A 633 -18.97 -17.48 2.77
CA TYR A 633 -18.84 -17.55 4.22
C TYR A 633 -19.12 -16.20 4.90
N ASP A 634 -19.55 -16.25 6.15
CA ASP A 634 -19.53 -15.08 7.04
C ASP A 634 -18.16 -15.00 7.70
N PHE A 635 -17.49 -13.86 7.54
CA PHE A 635 -16.17 -13.63 8.14
C PHE A 635 -16.32 -13.07 9.56
N ILE A 636 -15.79 -13.79 10.54
CA ILE A 636 -15.81 -13.43 11.96
C ILE A 636 -14.39 -13.02 12.34
N PHE A 637 -14.23 -11.77 12.75
CA PHE A 637 -12.94 -11.22 13.11
C PHE A 637 -12.82 -11.13 14.63
N LEU A 638 -11.96 -11.99 15.19
CA LEU A 638 -11.73 -12.10 16.63
C LEU A 638 -10.68 -11.10 17.15
N GLN A 639 -9.97 -10.43 16.24
CA GLN A 639 -8.80 -9.60 16.51
C GLN A 639 -7.61 -10.35 17.12
N HIS A 640 -6.46 -9.69 17.12
CA HIS A 640 -5.21 -10.19 17.73
C HIS A 640 -4.69 -9.20 18.80
N GLY A 641 -5.58 -8.35 19.32
CA GLY A 641 -5.31 -7.31 20.31
C GLY A 641 -6.35 -6.19 20.19
N ILE A 642 -6.36 -5.28 21.16
CA ILE A 642 -7.27 -4.16 21.18
C ILE A 642 -6.89 -3.15 20.10
N THR A 643 -7.86 -2.76 19.27
CA THR A 643 -7.69 -1.73 18.25
C THR A 643 -7.75 -0.35 18.92
N LYS A 644 -6.61 0.11 19.44
CA LYS A 644 -6.47 1.42 20.11
C LYS A 644 -6.14 2.60 19.17
N ASP A 645 -5.48 2.31 18.06
CA ASP A 645 -5.05 3.27 17.02
C ASP A 645 -6.05 3.26 15.85
N ASP A 646 -6.14 4.33 15.06
CA ASP A 646 -7.02 4.34 13.88
C ASP A 646 -6.43 3.52 12.71
N ILE A 647 -6.97 2.33 12.50
CA ILE A 647 -6.67 1.43 11.39
C ILE A 647 -7.86 1.24 10.43
N SER A 648 -8.84 2.16 10.47
CA SER A 648 -10.02 2.18 9.60
C SER A 648 -9.66 2.19 8.11
N SER A 649 -8.51 2.77 7.76
CA SER A 649 -7.96 2.75 6.41
C SER A 649 -7.74 1.34 5.88
N TRP A 650 -7.56 0.33 6.73
CA TRP A 650 -7.41 -1.08 6.34
C TRP A 650 -8.64 -1.93 6.70
N LEU A 651 -9.24 -1.71 7.87
CA LEU A 651 -10.29 -2.56 8.43
C LEU A 651 -11.73 -2.11 8.16
N ASN A 652 -11.98 -0.99 7.48
CA ASN A 652 -13.36 -0.59 7.22
C ASN A 652 -14.18 -1.65 6.46
N LYS A 653 -15.50 -1.58 6.62
CA LYS A 653 -16.50 -2.52 6.09
C LYS A 653 -16.36 -2.83 4.58
N TYR A 654 -15.97 -1.86 3.76
CA TYR A 654 -15.87 -2.04 2.30
C TYR A 654 -14.56 -2.73 1.87
N LYS A 655 -13.51 -2.60 2.68
CA LYS A 655 -12.26 -3.35 2.51
C LYS A 655 -12.38 -4.74 3.11
N LYS A 656 -13.02 -4.87 4.28
CA LYS A 656 -13.25 -6.12 5.01
C LYS A 656 -14.75 -6.30 5.26
N ASN A 657 -15.39 -7.20 4.53
CA ASN A 657 -16.80 -7.55 4.76
C ASN A 657 -16.91 -8.46 6.00
N ILE A 658 -16.61 -7.91 7.19
CA ILE A 658 -16.68 -8.58 8.48
C ILE A 658 -18.15 -8.67 8.89
N ARG A 659 -18.62 -9.88 9.18
CA ARG A 659 -19.99 -10.13 9.63
C ARG A 659 -20.15 -9.96 11.13
N LEU A 660 -19.09 -10.24 11.88
CA LEU A 660 -19.02 -10.04 13.33
C LEU A 660 -17.59 -9.66 13.72
N PHE A 661 -17.45 -8.46 14.27
CA PHE A 661 -16.22 -7.84 14.75
C PHE A 661 -16.25 -7.89 16.28
N ILE A 662 -15.37 -8.69 16.88
CA ILE A 662 -15.34 -8.87 18.33
C ILE A 662 -14.53 -7.75 18.96
N THR A 663 -15.04 -7.09 20.00
CA THR A 663 -14.32 -6.10 20.81
C THR A 663 -14.31 -6.49 22.28
N ALA A 664 -13.35 -5.95 23.02
CA ALA A 664 -13.15 -6.26 24.44
C ALA A 664 -13.41 -5.08 25.39
N ALA A 665 -13.38 -3.84 24.88
CA ALA A 665 -13.54 -2.63 25.67
C ALA A 665 -14.65 -1.71 25.13
N ASN A 666 -15.27 -0.92 26.02
CA ASN A 666 -16.36 -0.02 25.65
C ASN A 666 -15.91 1.04 24.63
N GLN A 667 -14.75 1.66 24.84
CA GLN A 667 -14.23 2.70 23.95
C GLN A 667 -13.74 2.12 22.62
N GLU A 668 -13.21 0.88 22.63
CA GLU A 668 -12.91 0.16 21.39
C GLU A 668 -14.19 -0.05 20.58
N TYR A 669 -15.24 -0.60 21.21
CA TYR A 669 -16.54 -0.80 20.58
C TYR A 669 -17.08 0.51 19.97
N ASP A 670 -17.05 1.59 20.74
CA ASP A 670 -17.49 2.91 20.29
C ASP A 670 -16.68 3.41 19.09
N SER A 671 -15.35 3.27 19.12
CA SER A 671 -14.48 3.68 18.01
C SER A 671 -14.75 2.92 16.70
N ILE A 672 -15.15 1.65 16.77
CA ILE A 672 -15.48 0.85 15.57
C ILE A 672 -16.88 1.19 15.05
N VAL A 673 -17.86 1.42 15.93
CA VAL A 673 -19.26 1.70 15.54
C VAL A 673 -19.46 3.15 15.11
N ASN A 674 -18.87 4.10 15.84
CA ASN A 674 -19.06 5.54 15.66
C ASN A 674 -17.87 6.24 14.97
N GLY A 675 -16.74 5.55 14.82
CA GLY A 675 -15.59 6.05 14.07
C GLY A 675 -15.65 5.75 12.57
N HIS A 676 -14.48 5.75 11.92
CA HIS A 676 -14.37 5.71 10.45
C HIS A 676 -14.40 4.28 9.84
N TYR A 677 -14.89 3.28 10.56
CA TYR A 677 -14.88 1.87 10.11
C TYR A 677 -16.12 1.45 9.33
N ASP A 678 -17.20 2.25 9.36
CA ASP A 678 -18.48 2.01 8.67
C ASP A 678 -19.24 0.73 9.10
N TYR A 679 -18.95 0.19 10.29
CA TYR A 679 -19.74 -0.89 10.90
C TYR A 679 -20.86 -0.34 11.77
N THR A 680 -21.86 -1.17 12.07
CA THR A 680 -22.92 -0.83 13.03
C THR A 680 -22.93 -1.84 14.18
N GLU A 681 -23.74 -1.58 15.21
CA GLU A 681 -24.02 -2.53 16.31
C GLU A 681 -24.49 -3.92 15.84
N ASN A 682 -24.93 -4.08 14.58
CA ASN A 682 -25.29 -5.39 14.02
C ASN A 682 -24.08 -6.22 13.58
N GLU A 683 -22.93 -5.58 13.39
CA GLU A 683 -21.68 -6.21 12.98
C GLU A 683 -20.62 -6.17 14.07
N VAL A 684 -20.77 -5.38 15.13
CA VAL A 684 -19.79 -5.28 16.23
C VAL A 684 -20.36 -5.92 17.50
N LEU A 685 -19.57 -6.72 18.20
CA LEU A 685 -19.95 -7.36 19.45
C LEU A 685 -18.93 -7.05 20.54
N LEU A 686 -19.39 -6.43 21.61
CA LEU A 686 -18.65 -6.30 22.86
C LEU A 686 -18.83 -7.58 23.67
N SER A 687 -17.80 -8.42 23.73
CA SER A 687 -17.84 -9.71 24.44
C SER A 687 -16.62 -10.01 25.30
N GLY A 688 -15.53 -9.25 25.12
CA GLY A 688 -14.20 -9.69 25.52
C GLY A 688 -13.60 -10.68 24.51
N PHE A 689 -12.29 -10.89 24.62
CA PHE A 689 -11.55 -11.75 23.71
C PHE A 689 -11.51 -13.20 24.20
N PRO A 690 -11.74 -14.22 23.33
CA PRO A 690 -11.64 -15.63 23.71
C PRO A 690 -10.35 -16.00 24.45
N ARG A 691 -9.21 -15.42 24.07
CA ARG A 691 -7.92 -15.72 24.70
C ARG A 691 -7.83 -15.28 26.16
N PHE A 692 -8.65 -14.33 26.59
CA PHE A 692 -8.70 -13.88 27.98
C PHE A 692 -9.18 -14.97 28.94
N ASP A 693 -9.97 -15.95 28.48
CA ASP A 693 -10.41 -17.10 29.31
C ASP A 693 -9.24 -17.97 29.78
N LYS A 694 -8.07 -17.86 29.13
CA LYS A 694 -6.84 -18.60 29.48
C LYS A 694 -5.82 -17.74 30.21
N LEU A 695 -6.10 -16.45 30.43
CA LEU A 695 -5.26 -15.60 31.28
C LEU A 695 -5.54 -15.93 32.74
N GLN A 696 -4.48 -16.32 33.46
CA GLN A 696 -4.53 -16.65 34.87
C GLN A 696 -3.25 -16.18 35.56
N ASN A 697 -3.35 -15.79 36.82
CA ASN A 697 -2.18 -15.38 37.57
C ASN A 697 -1.39 -16.61 38.07
N ASP A 698 -0.29 -16.96 37.40
CA ASP A 698 0.70 -17.99 37.77
C ASP A 698 2.06 -17.32 38.01
N ASP A 699 2.09 -16.26 38.82
CA ASP A 699 3.27 -15.40 38.99
C ASP A 699 4.51 -16.17 39.46
N LYS A 700 5.61 -16.06 38.70
CA LYS A 700 6.92 -16.66 38.99
C LYS A 700 8.01 -15.62 39.23
N LYS A 701 7.64 -14.42 39.66
CA LYS A 701 8.55 -13.29 39.89
C LYS A 701 9.36 -12.94 38.64
N ARG A 702 8.73 -12.89 37.46
CA ARG A 702 9.39 -12.48 36.20
C ARG A 702 9.03 -11.03 35.85
N ILE A 703 9.99 -10.23 35.41
CA ILE A 703 9.75 -8.88 34.86
C ILE A 703 9.91 -8.97 33.36
N LEU A 704 8.83 -8.74 32.62
CA LEU A 704 8.80 -8.87 31.17
C LEU A 704 9.05 -7.52 30.51
N ILE A 705 10.13 -7.42 29.73
CA ILE A 705 10.47 -6.24 28.94
C ILE A 705 10.19 -6.56 27.48
N MET A 706 9.15 -5.95 26.91
CA MET A 706 8.59 -6.34 25.62
C MET A 706 8.30 -5.13 24.71
N PRO A 707 9.34 -4.55 24.09
CA PRO A 707 9.17 -3.38 23.26
C PRO A 707 8.63 -3.69 21.86
N THR A 708 7.88 -2.75 21.28
CA THR A 708 7.40 -2.81 19.89
C THR A 708 8.47 -2.38 18.90
N TRP A 709 8.20 -2.51 17.60
CA TRP A 709 9.12 -2.12 16.54
C TRP A 709 8.83 -0.70 16.01
N ARG A 710 9.82 -0.11 15.33
CA ARG A 710 9.69 1.17 14.62
C ARG A 710 9.95 0.95 13.14
N SER A 711 9.10 1.52 12.28
CA SER A 711 9.09 1.21 10.84
C SER A 711 10.29 1.79 10.10
N ASP A 712 10.83 2.89 10.60
CA ASP A 712 12.04 3.58 10.20
C ASP A 712 13.33 2.87 10.66
N LEU A 713 13.27 2.06 11.71
CA LEU A 713 14.45 1.40 12.29
C LEU A 713 14.69 -0.02 11.79
N VAL A 714 13.71 -0.65 11.13
CA VAL A 714 13.83 -2.02 10.63
C VAL A 714 13.92 -2.09 9.11
N ALA A 715 14.77 -2.97 8.59
CA ALA A 715 14.84 -3.22 7.16
C ALA A 715 13.50 -3.77 6.63
N LYS A 716 13.27 -3.66 5.32
CA LYS A 716 12.03 -4.16 4.72
C LYS A 716 11.84 -5.65 4.96
N LEU A 717 10.57 -6.04 5.10
CA LEU A 717 10.18 -7.42 5.23
C LEU A 717 10.47 -8.18 3.94
N ASN A 718 11.26 -9.24 4.02
CA ASN A 718 11.45 -10.16 2.91
C ASN A 718 10.11 -10.88 2.65
N PRO A 719 9.50 -10.71 1.47
CA PRO A 719 8.16 -11.23 1.19
C PRO A 719 8.12 -12.76 1.05
N ILE A 720 9.27 -13.42 0.93
CA ILE A 720 9.38 -14.88 0.80
C ILE A 720 9.57 -15.52 2.17
N THR A 721 10.51 -15.00 2.97
CA THR A 721 10.85 -15.60 4.28
C THR A 721 10.01 -15.03 5.42
N GLY A 722 9.36 -13.86 5.23
CA GLY A 722 8.63 -13.16 6.28
C GLY A 722 9.55 -12.62 7.38
N THR A 723 10.86 -12.54 7.14
CA THR A 723 11.85 -11.99 8.07
C THR A 723 12.42 -10.69 7.52
N ARG A 724 12.85 -9.80 8.41
CA ARG A 724 13.55 -8.57 8.02
C ARG A 724 15.05 -8.84 7.96
N GLU A 725 15.75 -8.09 7.12
CA GLU A 725 17.21 -8.10 7.08
C GLU A 725 17.78 -7.31 8.27
N TYR A 726 19.03 -7.56 8.60
CA TYR A 726 19.76 -6.81 9.63
C TYR A 726 19.94 -5.35 9.18
N ASN A 727 19.65 -4.39 10.05
CA ASN A 727 19.88 -2.97 9.79
C ASN A 727 21.09 -2.45 10.60
N PRO A 728 22.24 -2.13 9.98
CA PRO A 728 23.46 -1.77 10.69
C PRO A 728 23.38 -0.42 11.44
N VAL A 729 22.48 0.49 11.04
CA VAL A 729 22.31 1.80 11.72
C VAL A 729 21.39 1.71 12.94
N PHE A 730 20.78 0.55 13.21
CA PHE A 730 19.90 0.38 14.36
C PHE A 730 20.61 0.64 15.69
N LYS A 731 21.87 0.23 15.82
CA LYS A 731 22.71 0.46 17.00
C LYS A 731 22.97 1.95 17.31
N GLU A 732 22.76 2.82 16.34
CA GLU A 732 22.92 4.28 16.48
C GLU A 732 21.61 4.97 16.87
N SER A 733 20.50 4.22 16.89
CA SER A 733 19.18 4.77 17.20
C SER A 733 19.00 5.04 18.69
N GLU A 734 18.21 6.08 18.99
CA GLU A 734 17.71 6.36 20.35
C GLU A 734 16.98 5.14 20.94
N TYR A 735 16.25 4.39 20.09
CA TYR A 735 15.56 3.17 20.49
C TYR A 735 16.50 2.08 20.99
N PHE A 736 17.59 1.81 20.26
CA PHE A 736 18.58 0.84 20.70
C PHE A 736 19.20 1.28 22.03
N LYS A 737 19.64 2.55 22.10
CA LYS A 737 20.28 3.12 23.29
C LYS A 737 19.37 3.00 24.52
N ALA A 738 18.13 3.45 24.42
CA ALA A 738 17.14 3.41 25.50
C ALA A 738 16.96 2.00 26.11
N PHE A 739 16.71 0.99 25.28
CA PHE A 739 16.52 -0.38 25.77
C PHE A 739 17.82 -1.04 26.20
N ASN A 740 18.94 -0.75 25.53
CA ASN A 740 20.24 -1.27 25.94
C ASN A 740 20.66 -0.70 27.30
N ASP A 741 20.43 0.59 27.55
CA ASP A 741 20.71 1.24 28.83
C ASP A 741 19.84 0.65 29.95
N LEU A 742 18.55 0.38 29.70
CA LEU A 742 17.67 -0.27 30.68
C LEU A 742 18.11 -1.71 30.98
N LEU A 743 18.46 -2.49 29.96
CA LEU A 743 18.90 -3.89 30.13
C LEU A 743 20.24 -4.00 30.85
N ASN A 744 21.10 -2.98 30.79
CA ASN A 744 22.40 -2.96 31.47
C ASN A 744 22.41 -2.04 32.71
N ASN A 745 21.25 -1.73 33.28
CA ASN A 745 21.18 -0.88 34.45
C ASN A 745 21.59 -1.64 35.72
N ASP A 746 22.75 -1.31 36.29
CA ASP A 746 23.30 -1.98 37.47
C ASP A 746 22.36 -1.97 38.67
N LYS A 747 21.62 -0.88 38.90
CA LYS A 747 20.67 -0.79 40.03
C LYS A 747 19.53 -1.79 39.84
N LEU A 748 18.99 -1.88 38.63
CA LEU A 748 17.91 -2.80 38.29
C LEU A 748 18.35 -4.27 38.40
N LEU A 749 19.53 -4.61 37.85
CA LEU A 749 20.08 -5.97 37.90
C LEU A 749 20.32 -6.44 39.33
N ASN A 750 20.93 -5.60 40.16
CA ASN A 750 21.17 -5.90 41.57
C ASN A 750 19.87 -6.05 42.36
N ALA A 751 18.90 -5.14 42.17
CA ALA A 751 17.60 -5.23 42.81
C ALA A 751 16.83 -6.50 42.41
N ALA A 752 16.83 -6.87 41.13
CA ALA A 752 16.20 -8.10 40.65
C ALA A 752 16.80 -9.32 41.35
N LYS A 753 18.13 -9.41 41.43
CA LYS A 753 18.84 -10.51 42.09
C LYS A 753 18.54 -10.57 43.59
N GLU A 754 18.61 -9.44 44.30
CA GLU A 754 18.34 -9.36 45.74
C GLU A 754 16.90 -9.74 46.10
N LYS A 755 15.94 -9.35 45.26
CA LYS A 755 14.50 -9.58 45.49
C LYS A 755 14.00 -10.91 44.91
N GLY A 756 14.87 -11.66 44.22
CA GLY A 756 14.56 -12.95 43.60
C GLY A 756 13.64 -12.83 42.38
N TYR A 757 13.72 -11.72 41.65
CA TYR A 757 13.04 -11.52 40.37
C TYR A 757 13.96 -11.88 39.19
N LYS A 758 13.37 -12.43 38.13
CA LYS A 758 14.07 -12.71 36.88
C LYS A 758 13.66 -11.71 35.81
N LEU A 759 14.62 -11.02 35.21
CA LEU A 759 14.36 -10.15 34.06
C LEU A 759 14.24 -10.99 32.78
N VAL A 760 13.24 -10.69 31.95
CA VAL A 760 12.98 -11.38 30.70
C VAL A 760 12.85 -10.36 29.59
N PHE A 761 13.72 -10.43 28.59
CA PHE A 761 13.65 -9.60 27.40
C PHE A 761 12.95 -10.36 26.27
N PHE A 762 11.81 -9.84 25.83
CA PHE A 762 11.02 -10.43 24.75
C PHE A 762 10.74 -9.40 23.65
N PRO A 763 11.71 -9.08 22.79
CA PRO A 763 11.51 -8.07 21.76
C PRO A 763 10.53 -8.51 20.65
N HIS A 764 9.92 -7.55 19.95
CA HIS A 764 9.02 -7.86 18.83
C HIS A 764 9.74 -8.68 17.72
N PRO A 765 9.08 -9.64 17.05
CA PRO A 765 9.71 -10.48 16.02
C PRO A 765 10.41 -9.70 14.88
N ASN A 766 9.94 -8.49 14.59
CA ASN A 766 10.53 -7.60 13.57
C ASN A 766 11.92 -7.05 13.93
N ILE A 767 12.32 -7.03 15.19
CA ILE A 767 13.66 -6.59 15.62
C ILE A 767 14.58 -7.77 15.95
N ARG A 768 14.16 -9.00 15.66
CA ARG A 768 14.92 -10.23 15.97
C ARG A 768 16.34 -10.22 15.42
N GLN A 769 16.55 -9.74 14.19
CA GLN A 769 17.91 -9.70 13.62
C GLN A 769 18.84 -8.72 14.33
N GLN A 770 18.28 -7.76 15.07
CA GLN A 770 18.99 -6.74 15.82
C GLN A 770 19.36 -7.21 17.23
N LEU A 771 18.88 -8.38 17.66
CA LEU A 771 19.20 -8.95 18.97
C LEU A 771 20.71 -9.04 19.22
N LYS A 772 21.50 -9.32 18.17
CA LYS A 772 22.96 -9.40 18.25
C LYS A 772 23.65 -8.05 18.53
N ASP A 773 22.94 -6.94 18.39
CA ASP A 773 23.48 -5.61 18.70
C ASP A 773 23.38 -5.31 20.19
N TYR A 774 22.43 -5.93 20.90
CA TYR A 774 22.23 -5.74 22.32
C TYR A 774 23.33 -6.43 23.12
N GLN A 775 23.88 -5.71 24.09
CA GLN A 775 24.71 -6.27 25.14
C GLN A 775 23.75 -6.71 26.23
N ILE A 776 23.47 -8.01 26.33
CA ILE A 776 22.51 -8.55 27.30
C ILE A 776 23.29 -9.30 28.35
N ASP A 777 23.16 -8.89 29.61
CA ASP A 777 23.76 -9.58 30.75
C ASP A 777 23.22 -11.02 30.88
N ASP A 778 24.08 -11.97 31.24
CA ASP A 778 23.76 -13.40 31.35
C ASP A 778 22.63 -13.70 32.34
N SER A 779 22.35 -12.78 33.28
CA SER A 779 21.23 -12.90 34.22
C SER A 779 19.85 -12.62 33.59
N ILE A 780 19.80 -12.01 32.41
CA ILE A 780 18.57 -11.71 31.68
C ILE A 780 18.21 -12.86 30.74
N GLU A 781 16.98 -13.35 30.87
CA GLU A 781 16.45 -14.35 29.94
C GLU A 781 15.96 -13.68 28.65
N VAL A 782 16.54 -14.03 27.51
CA VAL A 782 15.96 -13.68 26.21
C VAL A 782 14.89 -14.71 25.86
N ALA A 783 13.63 -14.30 25.86
CA ALA A 783 12.51 -15.21 25.60
C ALA A 783 12.56 -15.75 24.16
N ASP A 784 12.27 -17.05 23.99
CA ASP A 784 12.09 -17.64 22.67
C ASP A 784 10.88 -16.99 21.98
N MET A 785 11.05 -16.54 20.74
CA MET A 785 10.00 -15.95 19.91
C MET A 785 8.84 -16.92 19.63
N ASN A 786 9.11 -18.23 19.71
CA ASN A 786 8.09 -19.26 19.59
C ASN A 786 7.33 -19.51 20.90
N SER A 787 7.83 -19.03 22.04
CA SER A 787 7.14 -19.15 23.32
C SER A 787 5.74 -18.52 23.30
N SER A 788 4.86 -19.01 24.18
CA SER A 788 3.49 -18.52 24.29
C SER A 788 3.47 -17.13 24.91
N TYR A 789 2.74 -16.20 24.28
CA TYR A 789 2.52 -14.87 24.86
C TYR A 789 1.74 -14.98 26.17
N ARG A 790 0.69 -15.82 26.16
CA ARG A 790 -0.13 -16.10 27.35
C ARG A 790 0.72 -16.58 28.51
N ASP A 791 1.59 -17.57 28.31
CA ASP A 791 2.37 -18.13 29.41
C ASP A 791 3.38 -17.12 29.96
N ASN A 792 3.98 -16.27 29.11
CA ASN A 792 4.83 -15.17 29.57
C ASN A 792 4.04 -14.13 30.38
N PHE A 793 2.80 -13.81 30.00
CA PHE A 793 1.95 -12.89 30.77
C PHE A 793 1.51 -13.48 32.12
N ASN A 794 1.09 -14.74 32.11
CA ASN A 794 0.65 -15.44 33.32
C ASN A 794 1.77 -15.54 34.36
N GLN A 795 3.02 -15.76 33.91
CA GLN A 795 4.19 -15.96 34.78
C GLN A 795 4.93 -14.70 35.20
N SER A 796 4.68 -13.58 34.54
CA SER A 796 5.36 -12.32 34.84
C SER A 796 4.57 -11.49 35.84
N SER A 797 5.26 -10.81 36.73
CA SER A 797 4.70 -9.93 37.77
C SER A 797 4.51 -8.51 37.26
N LEU A 798 5.36 -8.06 36.33
CA LEU A 798 5.32 -6.70 35.76
C LEU A 798 5.66 -6.74 34.27
N LEU A 799 5.03 -5.85 33.50
CA LEU A 799 5.31 -5.64 32.08
C LEU A 799 5.91 -4.24 31.85
N VAL A 800 7.03 -4.18 31.13
CA VAL A 800 7.60 -2.95 30.56
C VAL A 800 7.40 -3.01 29.05
N THR A 801 6.71 -2.03 28.48
CA THR A 801 6.39 -1.96 27.04
C THR A 801 6.31 -0.50 26.59
N ASP A 802 6.10 -0.24 25.31
CA ASP A 802 5.97 1.11 24.76
C ASP A 802 4.57 1.36 24.15
N PHE A 803 4.42 1.46 22.83
CA PHE A 803 3.15 1.72 22.14
C PHE A 803 2.37 0.43 21.78
N SER A 804 2.39 -0.57 22.66
CA SER A 804 1.95 -1.94 22.37
C SER A 804 0.53 -2.28 22.81
N SER A 805 -0.19 -3.05 21.99
CA SER A 805 -1.49 -3.63 22.38
C SER A 805 -1.38 -4.78 23.40
N VAL A 806 -0.17 -5.29 23.69
CA VAL A 806 0.04 -6.37 24.67
C VAL A 806 -0.15 -5.89 26.12
N ALA A 807 -0.07 -4.59 26.36
CA ALA A 807 -0.34 -3.98 27.65
C ALA A 807 -1.76 -4.28 28.14
N PHE A 808 -2.71 -4.40 27.21
CA PHE A 808 -4.11 -4.65 27.50
C PHE A 808 -4.30 -6.06 28.08
N ASP A 809 -3.78 -7.09 27.40
CA ASP A 809 -3.79 -8.47 27.90
C ASP A 809 -3.16 -8.59 29.29
N PHE A 810 -2.03 -7.92 29.52
CA PHE A 810 -1.35 -7.96 30.82
C PHE A 810 -2.14 -7.23 31.91
N ALA A 811 -2.68 -6.06 31.59
CA ALA A 811 -3.50 -5.28 32.51
C ALA A 811 -4.82 -5.98 32.86
N TYR A 812 -5.35 -6.85 31.99
CA TYR A 812 -6.52 -7.69 32.29
C TYR A 812 -6.30 -8.59 33.51
N LEU A 813 -5.06 -9.02 33.76
CA LEU A 813 -4.66 -9.77 34.96
C LEU A 813 -4.51 -8.89 36.21
N LYS A 814 -4.74 -7.58 36.10
CA LYS A 814 -4.51 -6.56 37.15
C LYS A 814 -3.07 -6.54 37.67
N LYS A 815 -2.11 -6.74 36.76
CA LYS A 815 -0.67 -6.68 37.04
C LYS A 815 -0.05 -5.39 36.49
N PRO A 816 0.92 -4.78 37.20
CA PRO A 816 1.47 -3.47 36.86
C PRO A 816 2.11 -3.44 35.46
N VAL A 817 1.87 -2.33 34.76
CA VAL A 817 2.48 -2.00 33.47
C VAL A 817 3.31 -0.74 33.63
N VAL A 818 4.45 -0.66 32.95
CA VAL A 818 5.24 0.56 32.80
C VAL A 818 5.42 0.83 31.32
N TYR A 819 4.99 2.02 30.88
CA TYR A 819 5.13 2.47 29.49
C TYR A 819 6.44 3.24 29.32
N TYR A 820 7.42 2.64 28.65
CA TYR A 820 8.65 3.31 28.26
C TYR A 820 8.50 3.92 26.86
N GLN A 821 8.05 5.17 26.79
CA GLN A 821 7.67 5.84 25.54
C GLN A 821 8.61 7.01 25.24
N PHE A 822 9.35 6.89 24.14
CA PHE A 822 10.21 7.93 23.58
C PHE A 822 10.04 7.93 22.04
N GLY A 823 10.24 9.08 21.42
CA GLY A 823 9.96 9.30 19.99
C GLY A 823 8.47 9.25 19.63
N MET A 824 8.17 9.22 18.31
CA MET A 824 6.79 9.19 17.80
C MET A 824 6.29 7.75 17.52
N ASN A 825 4.99 7.53 17.71
CA ASN A 825 4.31 6.32 17.23
C ASN A 825 4.17 6.36 15.70
N HIS A 826 4.24 5.20 15.05
CA HIS A 826 4.18 5.09 13.58
C HIS A 826 2.76 4.84 13.03
N LEU A 827 1.76 4.70 13.91
CA LEU A 827 0.35 4.52 13.57
C LEU A 827 -0.43 5.82 13.80
N ALA A 828 -1.54 5.99 13.06
CA ALA A 828 -2.42 7.13 13.24
C ALA A 828 -3.06 7.09 14.63
N GLU A 829 -3.13 8.25 15.28
CA GLU A 829 -3.70 8.39 16.62
C GLU A 829 -5.16 7.91 16.63
N GLY A 830 -5.48 7.07 17.61
CA GLY A 830 -6.85 6.59 17.84
C GLY A 830 -7.46 7.24 19.07
N TYR A 831 -8.35 6.53 19.77
CA TYR A 831 -9.06 7.08 20.93
C TYR A 831 -8.27 6.96 22.25
N PHE A 832 -7.20 6.15 22.28
CA PHE A 832 -6.54 5.75 23.52
C PHE A 832 -5.37 6.67 23.87
N ASP A 833 -5.51 7.42 24.95
CA ASP A 833 -4.45 8.26 25.51
C ASP A 833 -3.74 7.55 26.67
N TYR A 834 -2.43 7.34 26.57
CA TYR A 834 -1.67 6.56 27.57
C TYR A 834 -1.56 7.27 28.92
N GLN A 835 -1.56 8.60 28.97
CA GLN A 835 -1.37 9.33 30.23
C GLN A 835 -2.65 9.28 31.09
N THR A 836 -3.79 9.49 30.44
CA THR A 836 -5.10 9.57 31.09
C THR A 836 -5.80 8.22 31.21
N MET A 837 -5.64 7.33 30.22
CA MET A 837 -6.33 6.04 30.15
C MET A 837 -5.42 4.83 30.38
N GLY A 838 -4.10 5.01 30.31
CA GLY A 838 -3.12 3.93 30.48
C GLY A 838 -3.19 3.25 31.85
N PHE A 839 -2.82 1.98 31.87
CA PHE A 839 -2.81 1.10 33.05
C PHE A 839 -1.50 1.15 33.87
N GLY A 840 -0.71 2.21 33.70
CA GLY A 840 0.64 2.34 34.21
C GLY A 840 1.27 3.68 33.89
N ASP A 841 2.42 3.98 34.47
CA ASP A 841 3.13 5.24 34.24
C ASP A 841 3.75 5.30 32.84
N VAL A 842 3.72 6.50 32.26
CA VAL A 842 4.40 6.82 31.00
C VAL A 842 5.68 7.55 31.32
N LEU A 843 6.81 6.93 31.00
CA LEU A 843 8.16 7.40 31.30
C LEU A 843 8.99 7.47 30.02
N THR A 844 9.89 8.45 29.93
CA THR A 844 10.73 8.71 28.75
C THR A 844 12.21 8.40 28.97
N GLU A 845 12.65 8.27 30.23
CA GLU A 845 14.05 8.08 30.61
C GLU A 845 14.31 6.68 31.21
N SER A 846 15.42 6.04 30.84
CA SER A 846 15.75 4.67 31.28
C SER A 846 15.91 4.55 32.80
N GLU A 847 16.56 5.52 33.45
CA GLU A 847 16.72 5.56 34.91
C GLU A 847 15.38 5.61 35.65
N GLN A 848 14.43 6.42 35.15
CA GLN A 848 13.10 6.51 35.75
C GLN A 848 12.34 5.18 35.64
N VAL A 849 12.48 4.49 34.49
CA VAL A 849 11.89 3.17 34.29
C VAL A 849 12.51 2.14 35.24
N ALA A 850 13.84 2.13 35.39
CA ALA A 850 14.54 1.26 36.33
C ALA A 850 14.07 1.49 37.78
N ASP A 851 14.05 2.74 38.23
CA ASP A 851 13.59 3.11 39.57
C ASP A 851 12.13 2.68 39.82
N ARG A 852 11.26 2.85 38.81
CA ARG A 852 9.86 2.44 38.89
C ARG A 852 9.68 0.93 38.97
N ILE A 853 10.46 0.16 38.21
CA ILE A 853 10.47 -1.31 38.31
C ILE A 853 10.89 -1.75 39.71
N ILE A 854 11.95 -1.16 40.26
CA ILE A 854 12.46 -1.46 41.62
C ILE A 854 11.39 -1.14 42.67
N GLN A 855 10.69 0.00 42.53
CA GLN A 855 9.58 0.37 43.40
C GLN A 855 8.48 -0.71 43.38
N TYR A 856 8.07 -1.19 42.21
CA TYR A 856 7.11 -2.28 42.12
C TYR A 856 7.63 -3.58 42.73
N MET A 857 8.89 -3.97 42.51
CA MET A 857 9.48 -5.15 43.15
C MET A 857 9.40 -5.06 44.68
N ASN A 858 9.64 -3.88 45.25
CA ASN A 858 9.52 -3.64 46.70
C ASN A 858 8.09 -3.80 47.23
N GLN A 859 7.09 -3.63 46.36
CA GLN A 859 5.67 -3.76 46.66
C GLN A 859 5.08 -5.10 46.17
N ASN A 860 5.93 -6.11 45.92
CA ASN A 860 5.53 -7.41 45.36
C ASN A 860 4.74 -7.30 44.04
N CYS A 861 5.07 -6.30 43.22
CA CYS A 861 4.44 -5.98 41.94
C CYS A 861 2.91 -5.90 42.01
N GLN A 862 2.37 -5.32 43.08
CA GLN A 862 0.94 -5.01 43.14
C GLN A 862 0.63 -3.79 42.28
N MET A 863 -0.38 -3.90 41.42
CA MET A 863 -0.87 -2.76 40.64
C MET A 863 -1.49 -1.71 41.58
N GLU A 864 -1.19 -0.44 41.37
CA GLU A 864 -1.77 0.66 42.16
C GLU A 864 -3.28 0.77 41.97
N ALA A 865 -3.98 1.23 43.01
CA ALA A 865 -5.45 1.28 43.02
C ALA A 865 -6.04 2.14 41.87
N SER A 866 -5.39 3.26 41.54
CA SER A 866 -5.78 4.14 40.43
C SER A 866 -5.75 3.41 39.08
N PHE A 867 -4.70 2.61 38.82
CA PHE A 867 -4.60 1.82 37.59
C PHE A 867 -5.56 0.63 37.58
N GLN A 868 -5.79 -0.01 38.73
CA GLN A 868 -6.82 -1.06 38.84
C GLN A 868 -8.21 -0.52 38.52
N GLU A 869 -8.54 0.69 38.97
CA GLU A 869 -9.79 1.35 38.65
C GLU A 869 -9.92 1.61 37.15
N ARG A 870 -8.85 2.12 36.50
CA ARG A 870 -8.82 2.30 35.04
C ARG A 870 -9.06 0.97 34.30
N VAL A 871 -8.43 -0.12 34.74
CA VAL A 871 -8.67 -1.46 34.16
C VAL A 871 -10.14 -1.87 34.30
N ASN A 872 -10.73 -1.71 35.50
CA ASN A 872 -12.13 -2.08 35.75
C ASN A 872 -13.12 -1.21 34.94
N GLN A 873 -12.80 0.06 34.68
CA GLN A 873 -13.62 0.95 33.84
C GLN A 873 -13.46 0.66 32.35
N PHE A 874 -12.27 0.24 31.92
CA PHE A 874 -11.95 0.01 30.52
C PHE A 874 -12.61 -1.27 29.97
N TYR A 875 -12.49 -2.39 30.70
CA TYR A 875 -13.06 -3.68 30.29
C TYR A 875 -14.51 -3.84 30.72
N SER A 876 -15.36 -4.27 29.79
CA SER A 876 -16.77 -4.56 30.10
C SER A 876 -16.96 -5.90 30.79
N PHE A 877 -16.05 -6.86 30.55
CA PHE A 877 -16.10 -8.20 31.12
C PHE A 877 -14.72 -8.65 31.60
N THR A 878 -14.64 -9.09 32.87
CA THR A 878 -13.42 -9.66 33.49
C THR A 878 -13.60 -11.11 33.92
N ASP A 879 -14.68 -11.76 33.46
CA ASP A 879 -14.97 -13.18 33.68
C ASP A 879 -14.29 -14.09 32.62
N GLN A 880 -14.45 -15.41 32.77
CA GLN A 880 -13.92 -16.42 31.86
C GLN A 880 -14.98 -16.98 30.88
N ASP A 881 -16.01 -16.19 30.58
CA ASP A 881 -17.12 -16.58 29.69
C ASP A 881 -16.98 -15.98 28.27
N ASN A 882 -15.80 -15.47 27.90
CA ASN A 882 -15.60 -14.78 26.62
C ASN A 882 -15.82 -15.73 25.42
N CYS A 883 -15.26 -16.95 25.46
CA CYS A 883 -15.48 -17.97 24.43
C CYS A 883 -16.96 -18.29 24.24
N LYS A 884 -17.69 -18.42 25.34
CA LYS A 884 -19.13 -18.73 25.32
C LYS A 884 -19.93 -17.61 24.67
N ARG A 885 -19.73 -16.35 25.10
CA ARG A 885 -20.39 -15.18 24.50
C ARG A 885 -20.14 -15.10 22.99
N VAL A 886 -18.88 -15.24 22.57
CA VAL A 886 -18.50 -15.20 21.15
C VAL A 886 -19.13 -16.36 20.38
N TYR A 887 -19.06 -17.59 20.90
CA TYR A 887 -19.63 -18.77 20.26
C TYR A 887 -21.14 -18.65 20.04
N ASP A 888 -21.86 -18.23 21.08
CA ASP A 888 -23.31 -18.07 21.04
C ASP A 888 -23.73 -16.99 20.05
N ALA A 889 -22.99 -15.87 19.99
CA ALA A 889 -23.22 -14.82 19.01
C ALA A 889 -23.02 -15.33 17.57
N ILE A 890 -21.95 -16.08 17.30
CA ILE A 890 -21.70 -16.66 15.96
C ILE A 890 -22.83 -17.63 15.57
N ARG A 891 -23.34 -18.42 16.52
CA ARG A 891 -24.48 -19.34 16.31
C ARG A 891 -25.78 -18.62 15.97
N GLN A 892 -26.01 -17.44 16.54
CA GLN A 892 -27.21 -16.64 16.32
C GLN A 892 -27.23 -15.91 14.97
N ILE A 893 -26.08 -15.78 14.29
CA ILE A 893 -26.02 -15.16 12.95
C ILE A 893 -26.92 -15.94 11.98
N ASN A 894 -27.87 -15.22 11.36
CA ASN A 894 -28.91 -15.73 10.45
C ASN A 894 -30.03 -16.57 11.10
N GLN A 895 -30.09 -16.68 12.44
CA GLN A 895 -31.30 -17.14 13.12
C GLN A 895 -32.31 -15.98 13.24
N PRO A 896 -33.64 -16.23 13.16
CA PRO A 896 -34.62 -15.19 13.46
C PRO A 896 -34.42 -14.72 14.90
N LYS A 897 -34.07 -13.43 15.09
CA LYS A 897 -34.06 -12.81 16.42
C LYS A 897 -35.48 -12.89 16.96
N ASN A 898 -35.71 -13.72 17.97
CA ASN A 898 -36.89 -13.60 18.81
C ASN A 898 -36.70 -12.31 19.61
N ILE A 899 -37.27 -11.21 19.12
CA ILE A 899 -37.43 -10.00 19.91
C ILE A 899 -38.40 -10.41 21.03
N LYS A 900 -37.88 -10.56 22.25
CA LYS A 900 -38.70 -10.52 23.46
C LYS A 900 -38.78 -9.09 23.93
#